data_AF-A0A9P5CDD9-F1
#
_entry.id   AF-A0A9P5CDD9-F1
#
_cell.length_a   1.000
_cell.length_b   1.000
_cell.length_c   1.000
_cell.angle_alpha   90.00
_cell.angle_beta   90.00
_cell.angle_gamma   90.00
#
_symmetry.space_group_name_H-M   'P 1'
#
loop_
_entity.id
_entity.type
_entity.pdbx_description
1 polymer ?
#
loop_
_entity_poly.entity_id
_entity_poly.type
_entity_poly.pdbx_seq_one_letter_code
_entity_poly.pdbx_strand_id
1 'polypeptide(L)'
;MASQEAAVSKAGAEPREEPVEESEQQPQKELYPMVNWKYDLFLYGMGNLVNLFFREVVPRGSWRVPQTGPVLFVAAPHANQFVDAILLQRTLRLDANRRISLLIAQKSVHGFIGWGSRQVGSVPVGRAQDAAKPATGLIYLPDPINDPTLVRGVGTKFGVGEGEPQGMLFLPPGKKTSGESVNIDQILGPEEIRIKRPFKTALALKQLTGRDDIDKEGRFTDKSVNGSAPGYKGTKFKLAPHTDQTKVYEAVFARLRNGGCVGIFPEGGSHDRSELLPLKAGVAIMALGALAEAPNCGLKIVPVGMNYFHPHKFRSRAVIEFGAPFEVPPHLVEMYRNNQRREAIGQLIDTVYQALSSVTVSAPDYDTLMMIQAARRLYNPTGKKLPLPVVVELNRRLALGYERYKTDERITSLSKSVKEYNSQLRYLNLRDHQVQYATMSIWKVIVLFVYRSIKLLILFLCTVPGLLLFSPVFVATKIISRNKAKAALAGSTVKIRGRDVMATWKILVACGLAPTLYHGYSIAVVARAWYDHLWGYLPEWVPLVLVYLATWVAWTAITIAALRFGEVGMDIFKSLRPLVLCLVPASDFNIHKLKRKRAELSAQVTDLINTLGPEMFPDFEKTRLVPDFSKLETGGTQTSPTEHHPRRDSEASSAGPDMETPPPLSRRSTTQSSRLLPRNDSFSNIGRVGIFSTRPPSRSRSRSNSAGGGFGSSGFHISGFTTLDSAEGFSEASRKIREAMKDRRKKSDKVKMEAGGDEDDDSSNAPRMPVKQKMAVSLKSLVSSVLSAVPGAAGVGAAVSGPASSGGPARIESLFARTEAEVDGDECLHDCESCAVKYPRGFKVDEEDVLYGQVKGWSTHVLVGTGKTDWVRDVADERGSVMEAIQKVGGVTNGRLMLSASNLPTPHDTTDYSEPTTVLLLPAFAIVHNVHPRNVPQLISDVVNVAPTNSSPLTPWRSVIPASLPSPDASLADLTINACPHSAVVLMCSQKTRDARCGQSAPLLRKELERHLRPLGLYRDLHDERPGGVGIYFISHVGGHKYSANVMVYRRPNAFGKDDEPLPEGVEEAAEAKEEKNGEEEVQKSDVGAAQCIWLARVRPEDCENLVRYTVLKGKVVKPERQLRGGFDRGRGLMSW
;
A
#
# COMPACT_ATOMS: atom_id res chain seq x y z
N MET A 1 13.43 -3.01 86.03
CA MET A 1 12.98 -4.03 87.00
C MET A 1 11.46 -4.04 86.98
N ALA A 2 10.75 -5.16 86.82
CA ALA A 2 11.14 -6.55 86.59
C ALA A 2 9.88 -7.31 86.09
N SER A 3 9.91 -8.25 85.13
CA SER A 3 10.98 -8.66 84.21
C SER A 3 10.38 -9.15 82.89
N GLN A 4 10.93 -8.68 81.77
CA GLN A 4 10.76 -9.33 80.46
C GLN A 4 11.79 -10.47 80.34
N GLU A 5 11.45 -11.51 79.56
CA GLU A 5 12.32 -12.24 78.60
C GLU A 5 11.88 -13.70 78.44
N ALA A 6 11.34 -14.04 77.26
CA ALA A 6 11.42 -15.35 76.60
C ALA A 6 10.61 -15.31 75.29
N ALA A 7 11.27 -15.06 74.16
CA ALA A 7 10.60 -14.96 72.87
C ALA A 7 11.36 -15.71 71.76
N VAL A 8 10.60 -16.48 70.97
CA VAL A 8 10.87 -16.81 69.56
C VAL A 8 12.09 -17.71 69.25
N SER A 9 11.85 -18.98 68.89
CA SER A 9 11.89 -19.43 67.47
C SER A 9 11.93 -20.97 67.29
N LYS A 10 11.57 -21.40 66.05
CA LYS A 10 11.82 -22.71 65.42
C LYS A 10 11.08 -23.95 65.96
N ALA A 11 9.89 -24.17 65.41
CA ALA A 11 9.40 -25.52 65.12
C ALA A 11 9.70 -25.86 63.64
N GLY A 12 10.10 -27.09 63.36
CA GLY A 12 10.32 -27.56 61.99
C GLY A 12 10.30 -29.09 61.90
N ALA A 13 9.29 -29.62 61.23
CA ALA A 13 9.19 -30.96 60.63
C ALA A 13 7.76 -31.13 60.08
N GLU A 14 7.59 -31.25 58.77
CA GLU A 14 6.31 -31.66 58.17
C GLU A 14 6.18 -33.19 58.15
N PRO A 15 5.03 -33.77 58.49
CA PRO A 15 4.72 -35.17 58.24
C PRO A 15 4.22 -35.38 56.80
N ARG A 16 4.29 -36.62 56.31
CA ARG A 16 3.85 -37.02 54.97
C ARG A 16 2.34 -36.89 54.79
N GLU A 17 1.90 -36.34 53.66
CA GLU A 17 0.53 -36.51 53.15
C GLU A 17 0.46 -37.71 52.17
N GLU A 18 -0.70 -38.36 52.14
CA GLU A 18 -0.99 -39.56 51.32
C GLU A 18 -1.30 -39.19 49.85
N PRO A 19 -1.11 -40.11 48.90
CA PRO A 19 -1.38 -39.82 47.49
C PRO A 19 -2.88 -39.70 47.23
N VAL A 20 -3.32 -38.49 46.85
CA VAL A 20 -4.67 -38.24 46.34
C VAL A 20 -4.85 -39.03 45.04
N GLU A 21 -5.84 -39.92 44.99
CA GLU A 21 -6.22 -40.62 43.76
C GLU A 21 -6.69 -39.61 42.70
N GLU A 22 -5.87 -39.41 41.66
CA GLU A 22 -6.29 -38.69 40.46
C GLU A 22 -7.40 -39.50 39.76
N SER A 23 -8.67 -39.17 40.06
CA SER A 23 -9.81 -39.71 39.34
C SER A 23 -9.60 -39.54 37.82
N GLU A 24 -9.49 -40.67 37.10
CA GLU A 24 -9.40 -40.68 35.63
C GLU A 24 -10.68 -40.08 35.05
N GLN A 25 -10.66 -38.77 34.79
CA GLN A 25 -11.72 -38.09 34.06
C GLN A 25 -11.79 -38.68 32.65
N GLN A 26 -12.79 -39.53 32.40
CA GLN A 26 -13.03 -40.12 31.09
C GLN A 26 -12.94 -39.04 30.01
N PRO A 27 -12.12 -39.22 28.95
CA PRO A 27 -11.87 -38.18 27.97
C PRO A 27 -13.18 -37.81 27.26
N GLN A 28 -13.70 -36.62 27.58
CA GLN A 28 -14.92 -36.09 26.99
C GLN A 28 -14.89 -36.22 25.46
N LYS A 29 -15.97 -36.75 24.90
CA LYS A 29 -16.08 -37.11 23.47
C LYS A 29 -15.87 -35.88 22.59
N GLU A 30 -14.72 -35.81 21.94
CA GLU A 30 -14.31 -34.65 21.14
C GLU A 30 -15.32 -34.38 20.00
N LEU A 31 -15.85 -33.16 19.94
CA LEU A 31 -16.92 -32.76 19.01
C LEU A 31 -16.56 -32.92 17.51
N TYR A 32 -15.27 -32.84 17.17
CA TYR A 32 -14.75 -32.92 15.80
C TYR A 32 -13.52 -33.84 15.72
N PRO A 33 -13.67 -35.16 15.90
CA PRO A 33 -12.54 -36.07 16.10
C PRO A 33 -11.66 -36.17 14.86
N MET A 34 -10.34 -36.07 15.05
CA MET A 34 -9.36 -36.12 13.97
C MET A 34 -8.85 -37.55 13.74
N VAL A 35 -9.17 -38.14 12.59
CA VAL A 35 -8.70 -39.49 12.22
C VAL A 35 -7.34 -39.39 11.53
N ASN A 36 -6.27 -39.78 12.24
CA ASN A 36 -4.87 -39.61 11.81
C ASN A 36 -4.56 -40.09 10.38
N TRP A 37 -5.06 -41.25 9.95
CA TRP A 37 -4.80 -41.76 8.60
C TRP A 37 -5.55 -40.99 7.50
N LYS A 38 -6.77 -40.52 7.78
CA LYS A 38 -7.57 -39.69 6.85
C LYS A 38 -6.92 -38.32 6.67
N TYR A 39 -6.45 -37.74 7.79
CA TYR A 39 -5.66 -36.51 7.80
C TYR A 39 -4.42 -36.64 6.92
N ASP A 40 -3.60 -37.66 7.17
CA ASP A 40 -2.33 -37.87 6.46
C ASP A 40 -2.54 -38.15 4.96
N LEU A 41 -3.53 -38.98 4.60
CA LEU A 41 -3.87 -39.29 3.20
C LEU A 41 -4.39 -38.06 2.43
N PHE A 42 -5.31 -37.30 3.02
CA PHE A 42 -5.82 -36.07 2.41
C PHE A 42 -4.70 -35.03 2.23
N LEU A 43 -3.86 -34.88 3.25
CA LEU A 43 -2.75 -33.93 3.24
C LEU A 43 -1.64 -34.33 2.27
N TYR A 44 -1.43 -35.63 2.04
CA TYR A 44 -0.56 -36.14 0.97
C TYR A 44 -1.11 -35.75 -0.42
N GLY A 45 -2.40 -36.02 -0.68
CA GLY A 45 -3.05 -35.66 -1.95
C GLY A 45 -3.00 -34.16 -2.24
N MET A 46 -3.50 -33.33 -1.32
CA MET A 46 -3.47 -31.87 -1.45
C MET A 46 -2.03 -31.31 -1.43
N GLY A 47 -1.12 -31.93 -0.68
CA GLY A 47 0.29 -31.55 -0.62
C GLY A 47 1.02 -31.68 -1.95
N ASN A 48 0.68 -32.71 -2.74
CA ASN A 48 1.20 -32.87 -4.10
C ASN A 48 0.67 -31.77 -5.03
N LEU A 49 -0.62 -31.41 -4.96
CA LEU A 49 -1.16 -30.27 -5.72
C LEU A 49 -0.51 -28.94 -5.33
N VAL A 50 -0.19 -28.74 -4.05
CA VAL A 50 0.55 -27.58 -3.55
C VAL A 50 2.00 -27.56 -4.07
N ASN A 51 2.67 -28.72 -4.20
CA ASN A 51 4.01 -28.84 -4.82
C ASN A 51 3.99 -28.63 -6.35
N LEU A 52 2.86 -28.85 -7.02
CA LEU A 52 2.68 -28.44 -8.42
C LEU A 52 2.48 -26.92 -8.51
N PHE A 53 1.67 -26.33 -7.62
CA PHE A 53 1.40 -24.89 -7.62
C PHE A 53 2.60 -24.03 -7.19
N PHE A 54 3.31 -24.39 -6.13
CA PHE A 54 4.54 -23.71 -5.68
C PHE A 54 5.76 -24.48 -6.12
N ARG A 55 6.77 -23.78 -6.65
CA ARG A 55 8.06 -24.39 -7.01
C ARG A 55 8.86 -24.83 -5.78
N GLU A 56 8.69 -24.10 -4.68
CA GLU A 56 9.51 -24.22 -3.49
C GLU A 56 8.69 -23.73 -2.28
N VAL A 57 8.63 -24.55 -1.24
CA VAL A 57 8.04 -24.22 0.07
C VAL A 57 9.12 -24.55 1.10
N VAL A 58 9.59 -23.55 1.84
CA VAL A 58 10.72 -23.73 2.78
C VAL A 58 10.27 -23.46 4.22
N PRO A 59 10.37 -24.44 5.13
CA PRO A 59 10.22 -24.20 6.56
C PRO A 59 11.42 -23.44 7.13
N ARG A 60 11.18 -22.67 8.19
CA ARG A 60 12.23 -22.09 9.02
C ARG A 60 11.80 -22.11 10.48
N GLY A 61 12.71 -22.47 11.39
CA GLY A 61 12.42 -22.48 12.81
C GLY A 61 11.52 -23.65 13.23
N SER A 62 11.30 -24.65 12.37
CA SER A 62 10.49 -25.84 12.69
C SER A 62 10.97 -26.56 13.93
N TRP A 63 12.27 -26.53 14.23
CA TRP A 63 12.87 -27.05 15.47
C TRP A 63 12.44 -26.29 16.74
N ARG A 64 11.87 -25.09 16.63
CA ARG A 64 11.28 -24.33 17.75
C ARG A 64 9.86 -24.78 18.08
N VAL A 65 9.23 -25.56 17.19
CA VAL A 65 7.90 -26.12 17.43
C VAL A 65 8.01 -27.20 18.54
N PRO A 66 7.25 -27.08 19.64
CA PRO A 66 7.22 -28.12 20.67
C PRO A 66 6.82 -29.48 20.07
N GLN A 67 7.54 -30.53 20.42
CA GLN A 67 7.28 -31.90 19.91
C GLN A 67 6.10 -32.57 20.62
N THR A 68 5.90 -32.25 21.90
CA THR A 68 4.82 -32.73 22.77
C THR A 68 4.04 -31.55 23.38
N GLY A 69 2.98 -31.82 24.14
CA GLY A 69 2.16 -30.81 24.81
C GLY A 69 1.28 -29.98 23.85
N PRO A 70 0.28 -29.25 24.36
CA PRO A 70 -0.65 -28.50 23.54
C PRO A 70 -0.05 -27.21 22.97
N VAL A 71 -0.37 -26.94 21.70
CA VAL A 71 0.17 -25.80 20.96
C VAL A 71 -0.94 -25.06 20.21
N LEU A 72 -1.05 -23.76 20.46
CA LEU A 72 -1.86 -22.84 19.69
C LEU A 72 -0.98 -22.13 18.65
N PHE A 73 -1.07 -22.55 17.39
CA PHE A 73 -0.38 -21.87 16.29
C PHE A 73 -1.19 -20.66 15.83
N VAL A 74 -0.54 -19.51 15.76
CA VAL A 74 -1.14 -18.27 15.30
C VAL A 74 -0.44 -17.88 14.01
N ALA A 75 -1.15 -17.87 12.89
CA ALA A 75 -0.55 -17.71 11.56
C ALA A 75 -1.00 -16.42 10.86
N ALA A 76 -0.05 -15.68 10.29
CA ALA A 76 -0.30 -14.46 9.52
C ALA A 76 0.88 -14.13 8.56
N PRO A 77 0.73 -13.25 7.55
CA PRO A 77 -0.52 -12.73 7.01
C PRO A 77 -1.31 -13.81 6.26
N HIS A 78 -2.63 -13.71 6.25
CA HIS A 78 -3.51 -14.67 5.57
C HIS A 78 -3.66 -14.33 4.07
N ALA A 79 -2.59 -14.54 3.32
CA ALA A 79 -2.50 -14.14 1.91
C ALA A 79 -3.27 -15.04 0.92
N ASN A 80 -3.71 -16.25 1.30
CA ASN A 80 -4.58 -17.10 0.47
C ASN A 80 -5.65 -17.82 1.29
N GLN A 81 -6.89 -17.84 0.80
CA GLN A 81 -8.05 -18.29 1.57
C GLN A 81 -7.97 -19.73 2.13
N PHE A 82 -7.51 -20.71 1.35
CA PHE A 82 -7.41 -22.12 1.81
C PHE A 82 -6.03 -22.74 1.58
N VAL A 83 -5.20 -22.12 0.74
CA VAL A 83 -3.86 -22.64 0.41
C VAL A 83 -2.90 -22.46 1.59
N ASP A 84 -3.05 -21.39 2.37
CA ASP A 84 -2.29 -21.12 3.60
C ASP A 84 -2.48 -22.25 4.64
N ALA A 85 -3.72 -22.72 4.79
CA ALA A 85 -4.10 -23.79 5.72
C ALA A 85 -3.38 -25.11 5.38
N ILE A 86 -3.42 -25.53 4.12
CA ILE A 86 -2.81 -26.77 3.64
C ILE A 86 -1.27 -26.67 3.72
N LEU A 87 -0.70 -25.51 3.39
CA LEU A 87 0.73 -25.25 3.53
C LEU A 87 1.20 -25.39 4.97
N LEU A 88 0.50 -24.77 5.92
CA LEU A 88 0.81 -24.85 7.35
C LEU A 88 0.69 -26.29 7.88
N GLN A 89 -0.43 -26.97 7.59
CA GLN A 89 -0.68 -28.36 7.98
C GLN A 89 0.41 -29.29 7.46
N ARG A 90 0.76 -29.18 6.17
CA ARG A 90 1.79 -30.00 5.54
C ARG A 90 3.17 -29.79 6.15
N THR A 91 3.54 -28.54 6.39
CA THR A 91 4.86 -28.18 6.92
C THR A 91 5.01 -28.68 8.36
N LEU A 92 4.00 -28.49 9.20
CA LEU A 92 3.99 -29.05 10.57
C LEU A 92 4.02 -30.59 10.58
N ARG A 93 3.33 -31.24 9.64
CA ARG A 93 3.31 -32.70 9.52
C ARG A 93 4.67 -33.28 9.10
N LEU A 94 5.37 -32.62 8.16
CA LEU A 94 6.65 -33.08 7.61
C LEU A 94 7.85 -32.73 8.51
N ASP A 95 7.93 -31.50 9.01
CA ASP A 95 9.13 -30.98 9.68
C ASP A 95 9.07 -31.09 11.21
N ALA A 96 7.86 -31.11 11.79
CA ALA A 96 7.65 -31.16 13.25
C ALA A 96 6.80 -32.38 13.70
N ASN A 97 6.42 -33.26 12.77
CA ASN A 97 5.57 -34.44 13.02
C ASN A 97 4.20 -34.13 13.71
N ARG A 98 3.79 -32.85 13.84
CA ARG A 98 2.55 -32.43 14.50
C ARG A 98 1.38 -32.42 13.51
N ARG A 99 0.20 -32.83 13.96
CA ARG A 99 -1.08 -32.66 13.24
C ARG A 99 -1.86 -31.50 13.86
N ILE A 100 -2.38 -30.61 13.03
CA ILE A 100 -3.06 -29.38 13.46
C ILE A 100 -4.49 -29.27 12.92
N SER A 101 -5.42 -29.01 13.83
CA SER A 101 -6.82 -28.67 13.57
C SER A 101 -6.94 -27.17 13.33
N LEU A 102 -7.53 -26.76 12.21
CA LEU A 102 -7.70 -25.35 11.85
C LEU A 102 -9.15 -24.89 11.98
N LEU A 103 -9.34 -23.66 12.46
CA LEU A 103 -10.65 -23.00 12.49
C LEU A 103 -11.06 -22.54 11.09
N ILE A 104 -12.24 -22.95 10.63
CA ILE A 104 -12.78 -22.66 9.30
C ILE A 104 -14.11 -21.89 9.38
N ALA A 105 -14.35 -20.91 8.51
CA ALA A 105 -15.64 -20.20 8.49
C ALA A 105 -16.79 -21.15 8.08
N GLN A 106 -17.89 -21.16 8.85
CA GLN A 106 -18.99 -22.14 8.68
C GLN A 106 -19.58 -22.16 7.26
N LYS A 107 -19.70 -21.00 6.58
CA LYS A 107 -20.14 -20.91 5.17
C LYS A 107 -19.26 -21.65 4.16
N SER A 108 -18.04 -22.01 4.53
CA SER A 108 -17.10 -22.78 3.69
C SER A 108 -17.15 -24.29 3.95
N VAL A 109 -18.00 -24.75 4.89
CA VAL A 109 -18.10 -26.16 5.31
C VAL A 109 -19.14 -26.92 4.45
N HIS A 110 -19.27 -26.51 3.19
CA HIS A 110 -20.17 -27.09 2.18
C HIS A 110 -19.38 -27.52 0.93
N GLY A 111 -19.95 -28.46 0.16
CA GLY A 111 -19.31 -29.03 -1.02
C GLY A 111 -17.94 -29.66 -0.75
N PHE A 112 -17.06 -29.64 -1.75
CA PHE A 112 -15.71 -30.23 -1.66
C PHE A 112 -14.86 -29.66 -0.51
N ILE A 113 -14.95 -28.35 -0.26
CA ILE A 113 -14.19 -27.68 0.82
C ILE A 113 -14.68 -28.18 2.19
N GLY A 114 -15.99 -28.35 2.38
CA GLY A 114 -16.56 -28.94 3.58
C GLY A 114 -16.21 -30.41 3.78
N TRP A 115 -16.15 -31.20 2.70
CA TRP A 115 -15.65 -32.57 2.78
C TRP A 115 -14.18 -32.62 3.20
N GLY A 116 -13.32 -31.80 2.58
CA GLY A 116 -11.90 -31.73 2.91
C GLY A 116 -11.63 -31.25 4.34
N SER A 117 -12.38 -30.23 4.81
CA SER A 117 -12.24 -29.71 6.17
C SER A 117 -12.54 -30.77 7.24
N ARG A 118 -13.47 -31.70 6.96
CA ARG A 118 -13.77 -32.84 7.85
C ARG A 118 -12.62 -33.86 7.88
N GLN A 119 -11.91 -34.10 6.77
CA GLN A 119 -10.76 -35.02 6.76
C GLN A 119 -9.60 -34.52 7.61
N VAL A 120 -9.42 -33.18 7.70
CA VAL A 120 -8.37 -32.56 8.52
C VAL A 120 -8.84 -32.15 9.94
N GLY A 121 -10.03 -32.57 10.36
CA GLY A 121 -10.56 -32.30 11.70
C GLY A 121 -10.80 -30.82 12.01
N SER A 122 -11.04 -29.98 11.00
CA SER A 122 -11.27 -28.54 11.18
C SER A 122 -12.52 -28.22 11.98
N VAL A 123 -12.43 -27.24 12.88
CA VAL A 123 -13.55 -26.79 13.71
C VAL A 123 -14.29 -25.64 13.00
N PRO A 124 -15.60 -25.77 12.74
CA PRO A 124 -16.40 -24.74 12.07
C PRO A 124 -16.70 -23.56 13.00
N VAL A 125 -16.49 -22.33 12.54
CA VAL A 125 -16.77 -21.10 13.27
C VAL A 125 -17.88 -20.34 12.57
N GLY A 126 -19.04 -20.26 13.22
CA GLY A 126 -20.16 -19.45 12.79
C GLY A 126 -19.87 -17.95 12.92
N ARG A 127 -20.49 -17.15 12.05
CA ARG A 127 -20.49 -15.69 12.13
C ARG A 127 -21.86 -15.17 11.77
N ALA A 128 -22.42 -14.25 12.55
CA ALA A 128 -23.70 -13.60 12.23
C ALA A 128 -23.70 -13.01 10.80
N GLN A 129 -22.61 -12.37 10.37
CA GLN A 129 -22.45 -11.86 9.00
C GLN A 129 -22.57 -12.92 7.90
N ASP A 130 -22.19 -14.17 8.18
CA ASP A 130 -22.24 -15.27 7.21
C ASP A 130 -23.61 -15.97 7.19
N ALA A 131 -24.42 -15.78 8.25
CA ALA A 131 -25.79 -16.31 8.38
C ALA A 131 -26.87 -15.28 8.01
N ALA A 132 -26.51 -14.05 7.61
CA ALA A 132 -27.43 -12.95 7.37
C ALA A 132 -28.31 -13.14 6.12
N LYS A 133 -29.62 -13.33 6.33
CA LYS A 133 -30.64 -13.49 5.28
C LYS A 133 -31.42 -12.18 5.06
N PRO A 134 -31.88 -11.87 3.84
CA PRO A 134 -32.86 -10.80 3.63
C PRO A 134 -34.14 -11.12 4.42
N ALA A 135 -34.65 -10.15 5.16
CA ALA A 135 -35.87 -10.28 5.93
C ALA A 135 -37.09 -9.73 5.15
N THR A 136 -38.29 -10.11 5.58
CA THR A 136 -39.54 -9.59 5.04
C THR A 136 -39.85 -8.19 5.59
N GLY A 137 -40.54 -7.36 4.80
CA GLY A 137 -40.90 -6.00 5.16
C GLY A 137 -39.81 -4.94 4.94
N LEU A 138 -40.06 -3.75 5.48
CA LEU A 138 -39.15 -2.59 5.52
C LEU A 138 -38.97 -2.13 6.97
N ILE A 139 -37.87 -1.47 7.31
CA ILE A 139 -37.65 -0.86 8.63
C ILE A 139 -37.37 0.63 8.56
N TYR A 140 -37.76 1.34 9.62
CA TYR A 140 -37.49 2.76 9.81
C TYR A 140 -37.26 3.09 11.29
N LEU A 141 -36.65 4.24 11.56
CA LEU A 141 -36.55 4.82 12.89
C LEU A 141 -37.75 5.75 13.13
N PRO A 142 -38.66 5.46 14.07
CA PRO A 142 -39.79 6.34 14.37
C PRO A 142 -39.34 7.65 15.02
N ASP A 143 -38.52 7.60 16.07
CA ASP A 143 -38.06 8.77 16.83
C ASP A 143 -36.52 8.80 16.99
N PRO A 144 -35.75 9.06 15.90
CA PRO A 144 -34.29 9.01 15.89
C PRO A 144 -33.57 9.97 16.85
N ILE A 145 -34.28 10.95 17.44
CA ILE A 145 -33.71 11.93 18.38
C ILE A 145 -33.94 11.49 19.85
N ASN A 146 -35.15 11.04 20.18
CA ASN A 146 -35.57 10.78 21.56
C ASN A 146 -35.46 9.29 21.95
N ASP A 147 -35.77 8.35 21.04
CA ASP A 147 -35.45 6.92 21.22
C ASP A 147 -34.76 6.33 19.97
N PRO A 148 -33.45 6.57 19.81
CA PRO A 148 -32.66 6.01 18.71
C PRO A 148 -32.42 4.50 18.84
N THR A 149 -33.05 3.82 19.81
CA THR A 149 -32.96 2.36 20.01
C THR A 149 -34.21 1.60 19.61
N LEU A 150 -35.34 2.27 19.37
CA LEU A 150 -36.57 1.64 18.89
C LEU A 150 -36.57 1.62 17.35
N VAL A 151 -36.77 0.44 16.75
CA VAL A 151 -36.90 0.28 15.29
C VAL A 151 -38.27 -0.30 14.98
N ARG A 152 -39.01 0.37 14.09
CA ARG A 152 -40.31 -0.09 13.59
C ARG A 152 -40.19 -0.72 12.21
N GLY A 153 -40.98 -1.76 12.00
CA GLY A 153 -41.14 -2.46 10.73
C GLY A 153 -42.46 -2.12 10.06
N VAL A 154 -42.51 -2.24 8.73
CA VAL A 154 -43.73 -2.19 7.93
C VAL A 154 -43.85 -3.54 7.22
N GLY A 155 -44.83 -4.35 7.60
CA GLY A 155 -45.02 -5.70 7.05
C GLY A 155 -43.91 -6.68 7.42
N THR A 156 -43.27 -6.49 8.58
CA THR A 156 -42.26 -7.38 9.16
C THR A 156 -42.92 -8.45 10.03
N LYS A 157 -42.18 -9.53 10.35
CA LYS A 157 -42.67 -10.63 11.22
C LYS A 157 -41.65 -10.97 12.33
N PHE A 158 -41.25 -9.96 13.11
CA PHE A 158 -40.26 -10.14 14.16
C PHE A 158 -40.72 -11.17 15.21
N GLY A 159 -39.84 -12.11 15.56
CA GLY A 159 -40.12 -13.18 16.53
C GLY A 159 -40.91 -14.37 15.98
N VAL A 160 -41.55 -14.25 14.81
CA VAL A 160 -42.29 -15.35 14.15
C VAL A 160 -41.44 -15.91 13.00
N GLY A 161 -40.35 -16.59 13.36
CA GLY A 161 -39.39 -17.20 12.42
C GLY A 161 -38.36 -16.25 11.82
N GLU A 162 -38.58 -14.93 11.86
CA GLU A 162 -37.59 -13.91 11.47
C GLU A 162 -37.19 -13.05 12.68
N GLY A 163 -35.91 -13.03 13.01
CA GLY A 163 -35.36 -12.25 14.12
C GLY A 163 -35.46 -12.95 15.46
N GLU A 164 -34.33 -13.02 16.15
CA GLU A 164 -34.18 -13.62 17.49
C GLU A 164 -33.65 -12.56 18.47
N PRO A 165 -33.98 -12.64 19.77
CA PRO A 165 -33.27 -11.88 20.80
C PRO A 165 -31.76 -12.15 20.72
N GLN A 166 -30.93 -11.12 20.91
CA GLN A 166 -29.48 -11.17 20.69
C GLN A 166 -29.01 -11.54 19.26
N GLY A 167 -29.92 -11.57 18.29
CA GLY A 167 -29.62 -11.62 16.86
C GLY A 167 -28.98 -10.32 16.35
N MET A 168 -28.66 -10.28 15.05
CA MET A 168 -27.99 -9.13 14.42
C MET A 168 -28.79 -8.60 13.23
N LEU A 169 -29.01 -7.28 13.22
CA LEU A 169 -29.63 -6.55 12.13
C LEU A 169 -28.55 -5.88 11.26
N PHE A 170 -28.69 -5.99 9.94
CA PHE A 170 -27.75 -5.46 8.96
C PHE A 170 -28.46 -4.55 7.95
N LEU A 171 -27.91 -3.35 7.77
CA LEU A 171 -28.35 -2.39 6.76
C LEU A 171 -27.63 -2.58 5.42
N PRO A 172 -28.24 -2.19 4.29
CA PRO A 172 -27.64 -2.37 2.97
C PRO A 172 -26.44 -1.43 2.75
N PRO A 173 -25.31 -1.92 2.20
CA PRO A 173 -24.14 -1.09 1.93
C PRO A 173 -24.41 -0.03 0.85
N GLY A 174 -23.80 1.15 1.00
CA GLY A 174 -23.79 2.20 0.00
C GLY A 174 -22.65 2.02 -1.01
N LYS A 175 -22.68 2.75 -2.14
CA LYS A 175 -21.67 2.66 -3.23
C LYS A 175 -20.20 2.78 -2.78
N LYS A 176 -19.92 3.42 -1.64
CA LYS A 176 -18.57 3.58 -1.06
C LYS A 176 -18.50 3.33 0.47
N THR A 177 -19.58 2.87 1.09
CA THR A 177 -19.71 2.79 2.56
C THR A 177 -20.26 1.43 2.96
N SER A 178 -19.60 0.75 3.89
CA SER A 178 -20.08 -0.53 4.44
C SER A 178 -21.42 -0.35 5.15
N GLY A 179 -22.34 -1.29 4.97
CA GLY A 179 -23.58 -1.34 5.75
C GLY A 179 -23.28 -1.51 7.23
N GLU A 180 -23.99 -0.77 8.07
CA GLU A 180 -23.86 -0.86 9.53
C GLU A 180 -24.65 -2.07 10.07
N SER A 181 -24.22 -2.62 11.20
CA SER A 181 -24.82 -3.80 11.81
C SER A 181 -24.87 -3.70 13.32
N VAL A 182 -26.01 -4.02 13.93
CA VAL A 182 -26.28 -3.82 15.35
C VAL A 182 -27.00 -5.04 15.95
N ASN A 183 -26.64 -5.40 17.18
CA ASN A 183 -27.32 -6.47 17.93
C ASN A 183 -28.74 -6.03 18.33
N ILE A 184 -29.71 -6.91 18.13
CA ILE A 184 -31.06 -6.81 18.70
C ILE A 184 -30.96 -7.13 20.19
N ASP A 185 -31.56 -6.31 21.05
CA ASP A 185 -31.61 -6.54 22.49
C ASP A 185 -32.89 -7.29 22.87
N GLN A 186 -34.04 -6.75 22.47
CA GLN A 186 -35.37 -7.32 22.75
C GLN A 186 -36.30 -7.18 21.54
N ILE A 187 -37.27 -8.09 21.42
CA ILE A 187 -38.35 -8.02 20.44
C ILE A 187 -39.61 -7.66 21.21
N LEU A 188 -40.26 -6.55 20.86
CA LEU A 188 -41.43 -6.01 21.56
C LEU A 188 -42.74 -6.48 20.91
N GLY A 189 -42.72 -6.74 19.60
CA GLY A 189 -43.84 -7.28 18.84
C GLY A 189 -43.45 -7.64 17.41
N PRO A 190 -44.40 -8.08 16.56
CA PRO A 190 -44.11 -8.48 15.17
C PRO A 190 -43.58 -7.34 14.28
N GLU A 191 -43.85 -6.09 14.68
CA GLU A 191 -43.42 -4.87 13.97
C GLU A 191 -42.47 -3.99 14.78
N GLU A 192 -42.05 -4.40 15.99
CA GLU A 192 -41.22 -3.57 16.88
C GLU A 192 -40.06 -4.35 17.51
N ILE A 193 -38.85 -3.83 17.36
CA ILE A 193 -37.63 -4.36 17.99
C ILE A 193 -36.81 -3.24 18.63
N ARG A 194 -36.11 -3.58 19.72
CA ARG A 194 -35.16 -2.68 20.38
C ARG A 194 -33.73 -3.12 20.11
N ILE A 195 -32.88 -2.19 19.66
CA ILE A 195 -31.47 -2.45 19.35
C ILE A 195 -30.55 -2.05 20.52
N LYS A 196 -29.49 -2.83 20.74
CA LYS A 196 -28.60 -2.68 21.91
C LYS A 196 -27.75 -1.39 21.90
N ARG A 197 -27.59 -0.76 20.73
CA ARG A 197 -26.84 0.50 20.51
C ARG A 197 -27.46 1.26 19.34
N PRO A 198 -27.52 2.60 19.35
CA PRO A 198 -28.01 3.36 18.22
C PRO A 198 -27.04 3.29 17.02
N PHE A 199 -27.59 3.41 15.81
CA PHE A 199 -26.81 3.57 14.58
C PHE A 199 -26.02 4.88 14.59
N LYS A 200 -24.78 4.88 14.07
CA LYS A 200 -23.89 6.06 14.10
C LYS A 200 -23.46 6.56 12.74
N THR A 201 -23.67 5.81 11.67
CA THR A 201 -23.25 6.22 10.33
C THR A 201 -24.32 7.09 9.68
N ALA A 202 -23.94 8.23 9.10
CA ALA A 202 -24.86 9.09 8.35
C ALA A 202 -25.66 8.34 7.27
N LEU A 203 -25.03 7.37 6.59
CA LEU A 203 -25.70 6.47 5.64
C LEU A 203 -26.82 5.64 6.28
N ALA A 204 -26.57 5.06 7.46
CA ALA A 204 -27.51 4.20 8.17
C ALA A 204 -28.72 5.00 8.67
N LEU A 205 -28.48 6.19 9.23
CA LEU A 205 -29.54 7.10 9.66
C LEU A 205 -30.38 7.58 8.46
N LYS A 206 -29.74 8.03 7.36
CA LYS A 206 -30.45 8.40 6.12
C LYS A 206 -31.28 7.25 5.53
N GLN A 207 -30.77 6.02 5.61
CA GLN A 207 -31.51 4.82 5.21
C GLN A 207 -32.69 4.47 6.14
N LEU A 208 -32.68 4.89 7.40
CA LEU A 208 -33.74 4.56 8.35
C LEU A 208 -34.77 5.68 8.54
N THR A 209 -34.41 6.94 8.31
CA THR A 209 -35.30 8.10 8.45
C THR A 209 -35.73 8.72 7.13
N GLY A 210 -35.01 8.45 6.03
CA GLY A 210 -35.23 9.09 4.73
C GLY A 210 -34.82 10.56 4.67
N ARG A 211 -34.22 11.12 5.73
CA ARG A 211 -33.83 12.53 5.80
C ARG A 211 -32.39 12.79 5.31
N ASP A 212 -32.13 14.05 4.96
CA ASP A 212 -30.84 14.57 4.49
C ASP A 212 -30.12 15.49 5.50
N ASP A 213 -30.74 15.75 6.65
CA ASP A 213 -30.33 16.63 7.76
C ASP A 213 -29.28 16.00 8.70
N ILE A 214 -28.35 15.19 8.17
CA ILE A 214 -27.47 14.34 8.97
C ILE A 214 -25.99 14.67 8.74
N ASP A 215 -25.32 15.10 9.82
CA ASP A 215 -23.88 15.35 9.86
C ASP A 215 -23.05 14.08 9.60
N LYS A 216 -21.78 14.26 9.20
CA LYS A 216 -20.83 13.15 8.97
C LYS A 216 -20.62 12.26 10.21
N GLU A 217 -20.78 12.82 11.40
CA GLU A 217 -20.68 12.15 12.70
C GLU A 217 -21.98 11.44 13.12
N GLY A 218 -23.04 11.49 12.29
CA GLY A 218 -24.31 10.82 12.55
C GLY A 218 -25.21 11.55 13.54
N ARG A 219 -25.28 12.89 13.46
CA ARG A 219 -26.15 13.73 14.29
C ARG A 219 -27.13 14.49 13.39
N PHE A 220 -28.36 14.67 13.86
CA PHE A 220 -29.38 15.45 13.16
C PHE A 220 -29.16 16.94 13.40
N THR A 221 -29.12 17.72 12.33
CA THR A 221 -28.95 19.18 12.37
C THR A 221 -30.26 19.88 12.67
N ASP A 222 -31.39 19.36 12.17
CA ASP A 222 -32.74 19.82 12.49
C ASP A 222 -33.39 18.92 13.57
N LYS A 223 -33.70 19.54 14.71
CA LYS A 223 -34.38 18.90 15.85
C LYS A 223 -35.86 19.24 15.96
N SER A 224 -36.40 20.07 15.07
CA SER A 224 -37.81 20.48 15.08
C SER A 224 -38.73 19.35 14.61
N VAL A 225 -38.26 18.56 13.65
CA VAL A 225 -38.95 17.34 13.20
C VAL A 225 -38.52 16.18 14.08
N ASN A 226 -39.48 15.45 14.65
CA ASN A 226 -39.19 14.25 15.48
C ASN A 226 -39.09 12.96 14.64
N GLY A 227 -39.91 12.81 13.58
CA GLY A 227 -40.10 11.54 12.86
C GLY A 227 -39.32 11.35 11.55
N SER A 228 -39.53 10.22 10.85
CA SER A 228 -39.03 10.01 9.48
C SER A 228 -39.58 11.04 8.49
N ALA A 229 -38.88 11.25 7.36
CA ALA A 229 -39.33 12.17 6.31
C ALA A 229 -40.76 11.85 5.83
N PRO A 230 -41.59 12.87 5.50
CA PRO A 230 -42.99 12.66 5.14
C PRO A 230 -43.12 11.76 3.91
N GLY A 231 -43.90 10.69 4.04
CA GLY A 231 -44.09 9.67 3.00
C GLY A 231 -43.01 8.58 2.92
N TYR A 232 -41.99 8.59 3.79
CA TYR A 232 -40.94 7.56 3.79
C TYR A 232 -41.44 6.22 4.33
N LYS A 233 -41.29 5.14 3.55
CA LYS A 233 -41.80 3.79 3.89
C LYS A 233 -40.74 2.82 4.44
N GLY A 234 -39.52 3.29 4.70
CA GLY A 234 -38.42 2.49 5.27
C GLY A 234 -37.48 1.82 4.26
N THR A 235 -36.46 1.12 4.78
CA THR A 235 -35.39 0.45 4.01
C THR A 235 -35.44 -1.08 4.16
N LYS A 236 -35.03 -1.79 3.11
CA LYS A 236 -34.81 -3.25 3.12
C LYS A 236 -33.58 -3.61 3.97
N PHE A 237 -33.69 -4.65 4.78
CA PHE A 237 -32.67 -5.05 5.75
C PHE A 237 -32.39 -6.56 5.70
N LYS A 238 -31.36 -6.99 6.43
CA LYS A 238 -31.06 -8.41 6.64
C LYS A 238 -31.00 -8.72 8.13
N LEU A 239 -31.40 -9.92 8.51
CA LEU A 239 -31.31 -10.45 9.87
C LEU A 239 -30.37 -11.64 9.90
N ALA A 240 -29.65 -11.80 11.00
CA ALA A 240 -28.92 -13.02 11.34
C ALA A 240 -29.33 -13.52 12.74
N PRO A 241 -29.45 -14.83 12.94
CA PRO A 241 -29.73 -15.43 14.24
C PRO A 241 -28.57 -15.22 15.23
N HIS A 242 -28.84 -15.42 16.51
CA HIS A 242 -27.79 -15.41 17.52
C HIS A 242 -26.80 -16.55 17.25
N THR A 243 -25.50 -16.23 17.18
CA THR A 243 -24.47 -17.23 16.92
C THR A 243 -23.82 -17.66 18.23
N ASP A 244 -24.33 -18.74 18.83
CA ASP A 244 -23.67 -19.40 19.97
C ASP A 244 -22.27 -19.89 19.55
N GLN A 245 -21.24 -19.34 20.19
CA GLN A 245 -19.84 -19.71 19.98
C GLN A 245 -19.32 -20.66 21.06
N THR A 246 -20.10 -20.97 22.10
CA THR A 246 -19.68 -21.76 23.26
C THR A 246 -19.14 -23.12 22.82
N LYS A 247 -19.88 -23.81 21.95
CA LYS A 247 -19.50 -25.12 21.36
C LYS A 247 -18.18 -25.08 20.56
N VAL A 248 -17.82 -23.91 20.00
CA VAL A 248 -16.55 -23.72 19.27
C VAL A 248 -15.39 -23.57 20.25
N TYR A 249 -15.57 -22.78 21.30
CA TYR A 249 -14.56 -22.62 22.35
C TYR A 249 -14.35 -23.93 23.12
N GLU A 250 -15.42 -24.60 23.52
CA GLU A 250 -15.39 -25.93 24.18
C GLU A 250 -14.65 -26.98 23.32
N ALA A 251 -14.92 -27.05 22.01
CA ALA A 251 -14.20 -27.95 21.10
C ALA A 251 -12.70 -27.63 21.00
N VAL A 252 -12.30 -26.36 21.14
CA VAL A 252 -10.90 -25.95 21.19
C VAL A 252 -10.28 -26.26 22.55
N PHE A 253 -10.98 -26.00 23.66
CA PHE A 253 -10.52 -26.30 25.01
C PHE A 253 -10.29 -27.79 25.21
N ALA A 254 -11.24 -28.65 24.80
CA ALA A 254 -11.09 -30.09 24.84
C ALA A 254 -9.87 -30.58 24.04
N ARG A 255 -9.64 -30.02 22.84
CA ARG A 255 -8.50 -30.39 21.98
C ARG A 255 -7.16 -29.93 22.56
N LEU A 256 -7.10 -28.76 23.21
CA LEU A 256 -5.89 -28.27 23.88
C LEU A 256 -5.64 -29.03 25.19
N ARG A 257 -6.68 -29.35 25.97
CA ARG A 257 -6.57 -30.18 27.19
C ARG A 257 -6.01 -31.57 26.87
N ASN A 258 -6.43 -32.17 25.76
CA ASN A 258 -5.93 -33.46 25.28
C ASN A 258 -4.53 -33.39 24.62
N GLY A 259 -3.74 -32.32 24.83
CA GLY A 259 -2.38 -32.17 24.28
C GLY A 259 -2.31 -31.91 22.77
N GLY A 260 -3.45 -31.64 22.12
CA GLY A 260 -3.56 -31.43 20.69
C GLY A 260 -3.06 -30.07 20.20
N CYS A 261 -3.03 -29.90 18.87
CA CYS A 261 -2.66 -28.64 18.24
C CYS A 261 -3.87 -27.98 17.56
N VAL A 262 -4.06 -26.69 17.82
CA VAL A 262 -5.06 -25.85 17.17
C VAL A 262 -4.35 -24.71 16.43
N GLY A 263 -4.85 -24.34 15.25
CA GLY A 263 -4.34 -23.21 14.49
C GLY A 263 -5.42 -22.20 14.11
N ILE A 264 -5.05 -20.92 14.20
CA ILE A 264 -5.92 -19.79 13.89
C ILE A 264 -5.19 -18.74 13.04
N PHE A 265 -5.92 -18.18 12.07
CA PHE A 265 -5.56 -16.95 11.37
C PHE A 265 -6.32 -15.78 12.03
N PRO A 266 -5.71 -15.06 12.99
CA PRO A 266 -6.41 -14.12 13.89
C PRO A 266 -6.98 -12.87 13.18
N GLU A 267 -6.47 -12.53 11.99
CA GLU A 267 -7.02 -11.49 11.10
C GLU A 267 -8.48 -11.81 10.71
N GLY A 268 -8.82 -13.10 10.70
CA GLY A 268 -10.18 -13.60 10.50
C GLY A 268 -10.74 -13.40 9.09
N GLY A 269 -9.90 -13.16 8.09
CA GLY A 269 -10.25 -13.17 6.67
C GLY A 269 -9.02 -12.94 5.80
N SER A 270 -8.94 -13.61 4.65
CA SER A 270 -7.80 -13.53 3.75
C SER A 270 -7.77 -12.23 2.93
N HIS A 271 -6.56 -11.72 2.65
CA HIS A 271 -6.35 -10.41 2.00
C HIS A 271 -5.01 -10.27 1.27
N ASP A 272 -4.94 -9.26 0.39
CA ASP A 272 -3.76 -8.97 -0.44
C ASP A 272 -2.82 -7.88 0.13
N ARG A 273 -3.07 -7.41 1.36
CA ARG A 273 -2.31 -6.32 2.00
C ARG A 273 -0.89 -6.78 2.42
N SER A 274 0.05 -5.84 2.45
CA SER A 274 1.43 -6.02 2.97
C SER A 274 1.54 -5.93 4.50
N GLU A 275 0.57 -5.28 5.13
CA GLU A 275 0.46 -5.14 6.58
C GLU A 275 -0.47 -6.21 7.18
N LEU A 276 -0.22 -6.54 8.45
CA LEU A 276 -1.11 -7.36 9.27
C LEU A 276 -2.42 -6.61 9.58
N LEU A 277 -3.56 -7.29 9.43
CA LEU A 277 -4.83 -6.71 9.90
C LEU A 277 -4.94 -6.77 11.43
N PRO A 278 -5.77 -5.90 12.06
CA PRO A 278 -6.05 -5.97 13.49
C PRO A 278 -6.55 -7.34 13.92
N LEU A 279 -5.90 -7.92 14.92
CA LEU A 279 -6.19 -9.27 15.40
C LEU A 279 -7.55 -9.34 16.11
N LYS A 280 -8.28 -10.44 15.90
CA LYS A 280 -9.54 -10.71 16.60
C LYS A 280 -9.28 -11.35 17.96
N ALA A 281 -10.04 -10.93 18.96
CA ALA A 281 -9.91 -11.40 20.35
C ALA A 281 -10.09 -12.91 20.57
N GLY A 282 -10.66 -13.64 19.61
CA GLY A 282 -10.84 -15.10 19.70
C GLY A 282 -9.55 -15.87 20.02
N VAL A 283 -8.38 -15.43 19.54
CA VAL A 283 -7.09 -16.09 19.86
C VAL A 283 -6.78 -16.02 21.37
N ALA A 284 -6.96 -14.85 21.99
CA ALA A 284 -6.71 -14.65 23.41
C ALA A 284 -7.80 -15.27 24.28
N ILE A 285 -9.07 -15.24 23.85
CA ILE A 285 -10.17 -15.93 24.52
C ILE A 285 -9.92 -17.44 24.55
N MET A 286 -9.46 -18.03 23.45
CA MET A 286 -9.14 -19.47 23.39
C MET A 286 -7.97 -19.85 24.31
N ALA A 287 -6.90 -19.04 24.33
CA ALA A 287 -5.73 -19.33 25.17
C ALA A 287 -6.03 -19.12 26.67
N LEU A 288 -6.63 -17.98 27.04
CA LEU A 288 -6.97 -17.67 28.43
C LEU A 288 -8.09 -18.56 28.97
N GLY A 289 -9.08 -18.91 28.15
CA GLY A 289 -10.15 -19.84 28.53
C GLY A 289 -9.61 -21.24 28.83
N ALA A 290 -8.78 -21.79 27.92
CA ALA A 290 -8.16 -23.10 28.13
C ALA A 290 -7.29 -23.16 29.41
N LEU A 291 -6.54 -22.09 29.71
CA LEU A 291 -5.74 -21.98 30.94
C LEU A 291 -6.58 -21.66 32.19
N ALA A 292 -7.71 -20.97 32.04
CA ALA A 292 -8.62 -20.71 33.15
C ALA A 292 -9.38 -21.96 33.58
N GLU A 293 -9.68 -22.88 32.65
CA GLU A 293 -10.23 -24.22 32.95
C GLU A 293 -9.14 -25.20 33.39
N ALA A 294 -8.01 -25.26 32.67
CA ALA A 294 -6.91 -26.20 32.92
C ALA A 294 -5.56 -25.47 33.06
N PRO A 295 -5.22 -24.92 34.24
CA PRO A 295 -4.02 -24.09 34.42
C PRO A 295 -2.71 -24.88 34.16
N ASN A 296 -2.71 -26.17 34.48
CA ASN A 296 -1.53 -27.03 34.34
C ASN A 296 -1.36 -27.65 32.94
N CYS A 297 -2.16 -27.24 31.93
CA CYS A 297 -2.08 -27.85 30.59
C CYS A 297 -0.80 -27.53 29.80
N GLY A 298 0.01 -26.56 30.24
CA GLY A 298 1.29 -26.22 29.60
C GLY A 298 1.17 -25.63 28.19
N LEU A 299 0.06 -24.91 27.91
CA LEU A 299 -0.24 -24.35 26.59
C LEU A 299 0.84 -23.38 26.10
N LYS A 300 1.41 -23.68 24.92
CA LYS A 300 2.38 -22.80 24.24
C LYS A 300 1.75 -22.16 23.00
N ILE A 301 1.99 -20.86 22.83
CA ILE A 301 1.59 -20.11 21.64
C ILE A 301 2.80 -20.04 20.70
N VAL A 302 2.62 -20.44 19.44
CA VAL A 302 3.66 -20.37 18.40
C VAL A 302 3.21 -19.40 17.29
N PRO A 303 3.87 -18.25 17.12
CA PRO A 303 3.62 -17.36 15.99
C PRO A 303 4.21 -17.95 14.70
N VAL A 304 3.48 -17.86 13.60
CA VAL A 304 3.87 -18.40 12.29
C VAL A 304 3.73 -17.35 11.19
N GLY A 305 4.85 -17.03 10.54
CA GLY A 305 4.95 -16.09 9.43
C GLY A 305 4.78 -16.76 8.07
N MET A 306 3.71 -16.41 7.35
CA MET A 306 3.38 -16.92 6.02
C MET A 306 3.94 -15.99 4.93
N ASN A 307 5.23 -16.12 4.62
CA ASN A 307 5.95 -15.20 3.75
C ASN A 307 5.95 -15.67 2.28
N TYR A 308 5.16 -15.01 1.43
CA TYR A 308 5.03 -15.34 0.00
C TYR A 308 5.76 -14.37 -0.91
N PHE A 309 6.42 -14.90 -1.96
CA PHE A 309 6.95 -14.05 -3.03
C PHE A 309 5.86 -13.54 -3.98
N HIS A 310 4.91 -14.41 -4.36
CA HIS A 310 3.82 -14.10 -5.29
C HIS A 310 2.62 -15.04 -5.06
N PRO A 311 1.76 -14.80 -4.04
CA PRO A 311 0.74 -15.76 -3.60
C PRO A 311 -0.12 -16.38 -4.73
N HIS A 312 -0.54 -15.54 -5.67
CA HIS A 312 -1.48 -15.87 -6.74
C HIS A 312 -0.83 -16.41 -8.03
N LYS A 313 0.51 -16.42 -8.15
CA LYS A 313 1.21 -16.88 -9.36
C LYS A 313 1.56 -18.36 -9.24
N PHE A 314 1.34 -19.08 -10.34
CA PHE A 314 1.77 -20.47 -10.48
C PHE A 314 3.32 -20.54 -10.51
N ARG A 315 3.89 -21.62 -9.98
CA ARG A 315 5.34 -21.82 -9.71
C ARG A 315 5.97 -20.69 -8.87
N SER A 316 5.19 -20.05 -8.01
CA SER A 316 5.70 -19.11 -7.00
C SER A 316 6.43 -19.86 -5.87
N ARG A 317 6.92 -19.12 -4.88
CA ARG A 317 7.64 -19.66 -3.71
C ARG A 317 7.05 -19.13 -2.42
N ALA A 318 7.10 -19.95 -1.38
CA ALA A 318 6.65 -19.62 -0.03
C ALA A 318 7.74 -19.98 1.00
N VAL A 319 7.83 -19.18 2.07
CA VAL A 319 8.64 -19.47 3.25
C VAL A 319 7.70 -19.41 4.46
N ILE A 320 7.74 -20.44 5.30
CA ILE A 320 6.90 -20.56 6.49
C ILE A 320 7.83 -20.49 7.70
N GLU A 321 7.71 -19.42 8.48
CA GLU A 321 8.64 -19.10 9.56
C GLU A 321 7.99 -19.29 10.93
N PHE A 322 8.46 -20.25 11.70
CA PHE A 322 8.03 -20.51 13.08
C PHE A 322 8.88 -19.69 14.05
N GLY A 323 8.23 -18.86 14.86
CA GLY A 323 8.89 -18.03 15.87
C GLY A 323 9.27 -18.81 17.12
N ALA A 324 9.66 -18.09 18.17
CA ALA A 324 9.86 -18.71 19.48
C ALA A 324 8.48 -19.06 20.08
N PRO A 325 8.28 -20.28 20.63
CA PRO A 325 7.12 -20.57 21.46
C PRO A 325 7.18 -19.70 22.72
N PHE A 326 6.04 -19.17 23.16
CA PHE A 326 5.91 -18.49 24.44
C PHE A 326 4.68 -19.00 25.20
N GLU A 327 4.74 -18.90 26.51
CA GLU A 327 3.66 -19.28 27.43
C GLU A 327 2.90 -18.02 27.85
N VAL A 328 1.63 -18.17 28.23
CA VAL A 328 0.81 -17.06 28.70
C VAL A 328 1.16 -16.78 30.17
N PRO A 329 1.55 -15.54 30.54
CA PRO A 329 1.86 -15.22 31.94
C PRO A 329 0.71 -15.53 32.90
N PRO A 330 0.95 -16.17 34.07
CA PRO A 330 -0.11 -16.57 35.01
C PRO A 330 -1.03 -15.44 35.45
N HIS A 331 -0.49 -14.24 35.68
CA HIS A 331 -1.27 -13.06 36.08
C HIS A 331 -2.35 -12.67 35.05
N LEU A 332 -2.16 -12.95 33.75
CA LEU A 332 -3.22 -12.73 32.74
C LEU A 332 -4.39 -13.72 32.92
N VAL A 333 -4.10 -14.95 33.34
CA VAL A 333 -5.11 -15.99 33.62
C VAL A 333 -5.88 -15.64 34.89
N GLU A 334 -5.19 -15.15 35.92
CA GLU A 334 -5.79 -14.64 37.15
C GLU A 334 -6.70 -13.42 36.88
N MET A 335 -6.23 -12.41 36.14
CA MET A 335 -7.08 -11.29 35.71
C MET A 335 -8.30 -11.74 34.87
N TYR A 336 -8.16 -12.80 34.07
CA TYR A 336 -9.27 -13.38 33.32
C TYR A 336 -10.31 -14.09 34.21
N ARG A 337 -9.86 -14.75 35.29
CA ARG A 337 -10.74 -15.32 36.33
C ARG A 337 -11.39 -14.23 37.18
N ASN A 338 -10.63 -13.22 37.61
CA ASN A 338 -11.04 -12.12 38.49
C ASN A 338 -11.86 -11.01 37.78
N ASN A 339 -12.69 -11.41 36.81
CA ASN A 339 -13.61 -10.56 36.04
C ASN A 339 -12.98 -9.42 35.20
N GLN A 340 -11.66 -9.21 35.23
CA GLN A 340 -10.91 -8.24 34.40
C GLN A 340 -10.61 -8.75 32.97
N ARG A 341 -11.50 -9.63 32.45
CA ARG A 341 -11.32 -10.37 31.18
C ARG A 341 -10.90 -9.50 30.00
N ARG A 342 -11.46 -8.30 29.87
CA ARG A 342 -11.21 -7.41 28.72
C ARG A 342 -9.78 -6.89 28.66
N GLU A 343 -9.14 -6.68 29.80
CA GLU A 343 -7.77 -6.18 29.90
C GLU A 343 -6.77 -7.30 29.64
N ALA A 344 -6.94 -8.46 30.30
CA ALA A 344 -6.15 -9.66 30.04
C ALA A 344 -6.17 -10.08 28.55
N ILE A 345 -7.36 -10.05 27.92
CA ILE A 345 -7.52 -10.29 26.48
C ILE A 345 -6.72 -9.26 25.66
N GLY A 346 -6.75 -7.98 26.03
CA GLY A 346 -6.03 -6.92 25.32
C GLY A 346 -4.51 -7.13 25.37
N GLN A 347 -3.95 -7.31 26.56
CA GLN A 347 -2.50 -7.50 26.75
C GLN A 347 -1.98 -8.75 26.03
N LEU A 348 -2.75 -9.85 26.04
CA LEU A 348 -2.38 -11.06 25.30
C LEU A 348 -2.46 -10.87 23.77
N ILE A 349 -3.46 -10.14 23.26
CA ILE A 349 -3.52 -9.78 21.83
C ILE A 349 -2.29 -8.98 21.41
N ASP A 350 -1.89 -8.00 22.21
CA ASP A 350 -0.74 -7.15 21.90
C ASP A 350 0.58 -7.94 21.92
N THR A 351 0.72 -8.88 22.86
CA THR A 351 1.86 -9.83 22.93
C THR A 351 1.88 -10.74 21.69
N VAL A 352 0.74 -11.31 21.30
CA VAL A 352 0.60 -12.13 20.08
C VAL A 352 0.91 -11.29 18.82
N TYR A 353 0.50 -10.03 18.77
CA TYR A 353 0.78 -9.13 17.65
C TYR A 353 2.28 -8.82 17.50
N GLN A 354 2.98 -8.52 18.60
CA GLN A 354 4.43 -8.36 18.59
C GLN A 354 5.14 -9.65 18.15
N ALA A 355 4.71 -10.80 18.68
CA ALA A 355 5.26 -12.10 18.34
C ALA A 355 5.05 -12.46 16.85
N LEU A 356 3.88 -12.16 16.28
CA LEU A 356 3.60 -12.31 14.85
C LEU A 356 4.43 -11.35 13.99
N SER A 357 4.51 -10.08 14.38
CA SER A 357 5.31 -9.06 13.68
C SER A 357 6.80 -9.45 13.63
N SER A 358 7.26 -10.26 14.59
CA SER A 358 8.61 -10.84 14.60
C SER A 358 8.85 -11.92 13.54
N VAL A 359 7.83 -12.57 12.98
CA VAL A 359 7.96 -13.64 11.97
C VAL A 359 7.46 -13.25 10.58
N THR A 360 6.77 -12.11 10.45
CA THR A 360 6.24 -11.62 9.18
C THR A 360 7.08 -10.48 8.62
N VAL A 361 7.39 -10.53 7.31
CA VAL A 361 7.99 -9.38 6.61
C VAL A 361 6.91 -8.35 6.32
N SER A 362 6.58 -7.53 7.32
CA SER A 362 5.75 -6.35 7.15
C SER A 362 6.60 -5.19 6.63
N ALA A 363 6.04 -4.42 5.71
CA ALA A 363 6.56 -3.14 5.27
C ALA A 363 5.35 -2.21 5.03
N PRO A 364 5.44 -0.92 5.41
CA PRO A 364 4.33 0.01 5.29
C PRO A 364 3.90 0.22 3.83
N ASP A 365 4.87 0.20 2.90
CA ASP A 365 4.65 0.46 1.48
C ASP A 365 5.37 -0.56 0.59
N TYR A 366 4.80 -0.85 -0.58
CA TYR A 366 5.41 -1.73 -1.58
C TYR A 366 6.79 -1.22 -2.05
N ASP A 367 6.95 0.10 -2.21
CA ASP A 367 8.23 0.69 -2.62
C ASP A 367 9.30 0.60 -1.51
N THR A 368 8.88 0.66 -0.25
CA THR A 368 9.75 0.41 0.91
C THR A 368 10.20 -1.05 0.92
N LEU A 369 9.29 -2.01 0.68
CA LEU A 369 9.65 -3.42 0.50
C LEU A 369 10.62 -3.65 -0.68
N MET A 370 10.42 -2.97 -1.81
CA MET A 370 11.33 -3.06 -2.97
C MET A 370 12.71 -2.45 -2.70
N MET A 371 12.77 -1.35 -1.93
CA MET A 371 14.02 -0.73 -1.47
C MET A 371 14.79 -1.65 -0.52
N ILE A 372 14.12 -2.23 0.49
CA ILE A 372 14.73 -3.21 1.42
C ILE A 372 15.27 -4.42 0.64
N GLN A 373 14.50 -4.93 -0.33
CA GLN A 373 14.96 -6.02 -1.20
C GLN A 373 16.09 -5.63 -2.16
N ALA A 374 16.29 -4.34 -2.44
CA ALA A 374 17.42 -3.81 -3.22
C ALA A 374 18.67 -3.64 -2.34
N ALA A 375 18.56 -3.03 -1.16
CA ALA A 375 19.64 -2.96 -0.18
C ALA A 375 20.19 -4.35 0.17
N ARG A 376 19.30 -5.33 0.42
CA ARG A 376 19.68 -6.75 0.63
C ARG A 376 20.46 -7.36 -0.55
N ARG A 377 20.22 -6.94 -1.79
CA ARG A 377 20.97 -7.42 -2.97
C ARG A 377 22.36 -6.77 -3.04
N LEU A 378 22.45 -5.49 -2.71
CA LEU A 378 23.69 -4.71 -2.68
C LEU A 378 24.62 -5.16 -1.54
N TYR A 379 24.08 -5.54 -0.38
CA TYR A 379 24.85 -6.09 0.76
C TYR A 379 25.41 -7.51 0.55
N ASN A 380 25.16 -8.14 -0.61
CA ASN A 380 25.69 -9.46 -0.94
C ASN A 380 26.74 -9.37 -2.06
N PRO A 381 28.02 -9.09 -1.73
CA PRO A 381 29.05 -8.79 -2.74
C PRO A 381 29.40 -10.02 -3.60
N THR A 382 29.40 -11.23 -3.02
CA THR A 382 29.95 -12.45 -3.63
C THR A 382 29.10 -13.03 -4.80
N GLY A 383 27.94 -12.45 -5.12
CA GLY A 383 27.02 -12.95 -6.16
C GLY A 383 26.39 -14.33 -5.89
N LYS A 384 26.79 -15.01 -4.80
CA LYS A 384 26.25 -16.30 -4.36
C LYS A 384 24.79 -16.15 -3.93
N LYS A 385 23.93 -17.08 -4.31
CA LYS A 385 22.53 -17.11 -3.85
C LYS A 385 22.51 -17.42 -2.34
N LEU A 386 22.07 -16.46 -1.53
CA LEU A 386 21.79 -16.72 -0.12
C LEU A 386 20.59 -17.68 0.02
N PRO A 387 20.60 -18.63 0.97
CA PRO A 387 19.45 -19.48 1.27
C PRO A 387 18.20 -18.66 1.59
N LEU A 388 17.01 -19.13 1.17
CA LEU A 388 15.75 -18.39 1.36
C LEU A 388 15.48 -17.94 2.80
N PRO A 389 15.80 -18.72 3.86
CA PRO A 389 15.71 -18.23 5.23
C PRO A 389 16.59 -17.00 5.48
N VAL A 390 17.87 -17.02 5.11
CA VAL A 390 18.79 -15.88 5.29
C VAL A 390 18.26 -14.64 4.60
N VAL A 391 17.66 -14.80 3.41
CA VAL A 391 16.99 -13.72 2.66
C VAL A 391 15.83 -13.09 3.44
N VAL A 392 14.99 -13.90 4.10
CA VAL A 392 13.83 -13.42 4.86
C VAL A 392 14.25 -12.69 6.14
N GLU A 393 15.21 -13.24 6.90
CA GLU A 393 15.70 -12.59 8.14
C GLU A 393 16.49 -11.30 7.82
N LEU A 394 17.28 -11.28 6.76
CA LEU A 394 18.00 -10.07 6.36
C LEU A 394 17.02 -8.98 5.89
N ASN A 395 15.96 -9.32 5.13
CA ASN A 395 14.88 -8.39 4.82
C ASN A 395 14.21 -7.85 6.10
N ARG A 396 13.96 -8.71 7.10
CA ARG A 396 13.34 -8.33 8.38
C ARG A 396 14.23 -7.38 9.18
N ARG A 397 15.53 -7.69 9.36
CA ARG A 397 16.47 -6.79 10.08
C ARG A 397 16.61 -5.44 9.39
N LEU A 398 16.66 -5.43 8.06
CA LEU A 398 16.69 -4.20 7.26
C LEU A 398 15.36 -3.41 7.35
N ALA A 399 14.21 -4.09 7.44
CA ALA A 399 12.92 -3.44 7.66
C ALA A 399 12.85 -2.77 9.04
N LEU A 400 13.24 -3.48 10.11
CA LEU A 400 13.30 -2.95 11.48
C LEU A 400 14.27 -1.76 11.58
N GLY A 401 15.44 -1.85 10.95
CA GLY A 401 16.39 -0.74 10.88
C GLY A 401 15.83 0.47 10.13
N TYR A 402 15.18 0.24 8.98
CA TYR A 402 14.56 1.32 8.21
C TYR A 402 13.40 1.99 8.96
N GLU A 403 12.60 1.25 9.74
CA GLU A 403 11.54 1.86 10.56
C GLU A 403 12.11 2.69 11.71
N ARG A 404 13.14 2.19 12.40
CA ARG A 404 13.76 2.88 13.55
C ARG A 404 14.49 4.16 13.15
N TYR A 405 15.24 4.12 12.05
CA TYR A 405 16.10 5.22 11.61
C TYR A 405 15.56 5.91 10.33
N LYS A 406 14.23 5.89 10.11
CA LYS A 406 13.58 6.46 8.92
C LYS A 406 13.87 7.95 8.71
N THR A 407 14.17 8.67 9.78
CA THR A 407 14.44 10.12 9.82
C THR A 407 15.92 10.47 9.67
N ASP A 408 16.84 9.49 9.63
CA ASP A 408 18.25 9.74 9.36
C ASP A 408 18.45 10.14 7.89
N GLU A 409 19.19 11.24 7.67
CA GLU A 409 19.50 11.76 6.35
C GLU A 409 20.35 10.77 5.52
N ARG A 410 21.24 10.00 6.16
CA ARG A 410 22.06 8.96 5.51
C ARG A 410 21.20 7.84 4.95
N ILE A 411 20.15 7.44 5.68
CA ILE A 411 19.19 6.43 5.20
C ILE A 411 18.29 7.00 4.12
N THR A 412 17.89 8.27 4.24
CA THR A 412 17.01 8.93 3.27
C THR A 412 17.70 9.12 1.92
N SER A 413 18.95 9.60 1.91
CA SER A 413 19.78 9.75 0.72
C SER A 413 20.11 8.39 0.08
N LEU A 414 20.57 7.40 0.86
CA LEU A 414 20.85 6.06 0.34
C LEU A 414 19.60 5.37 -0.21
N SER A 415 18.45 5.50 0.46
CA SER A 415 17.16 4.98 -0.01
C SER A 415 16.77 5.59 -1.37
N LYS A 416 17.01 6.89 -1.58
CA LYS A 416 16.82 7.58 -2.88
C LYS A 416 17.73 6.98 -3.96
N SER A 417 19.02 6.86 -3.70
CA SER A 417 20.01 6.34 -4.67
C SER A 417 19.79 4.86 -5.01
N VAL A 418 19.41 4.03 -4.03
CA VAL A 418 19.03 2.62 -4.23
C VAL A 418 17.72 2.49 -5.03
N LYS A 419 16.73 3.36 -4.80
CA LYS A 419 15.50 3.41 -5.61
C LYS A 419 15.79 3.79 -7.06
N GLU A 420 16.64 4.79 -7.28
CA GLU A 420 17.06 5.25 -8.61
C GLU A 420 17.79 4.13 -9.37
N TYR A 421 18.79 3.49 -8.75
CA TYR A 421 19.48 2.32 -9.30
C TYR A 421 18.50 1.19 -9.67
N ASN A 422 17.56 0.87 -8.79
CA ASN A 422 16.53 -0.15 -9.06
C ASN A 422 15.51 0.28 -10.13
N SER A 423 15.39 1.58 -10.45
CA SER A 423 14.64 2.08 -11.60
C SER A 423 15.44 2.00 -12.90
N GLN A 424 16.74 2.35 -12.89
CA GLN A 424 17.64 2.16 -14.04
C GLN A 424 17.75 0.68 -14.45
N LEU A 425 17.86 -0.23 -13.48
CA LEU A 425 17.75 -1.67 -13.70
C LEU A 425 16.44 -2.07 -14.38
N ARG A 426 15.30 -1.51 -13.95
CA ARG A 426 13.98 -1.79 -14.53
C ARG A 426 13.84 -1.25 -15.96
N TYR A 427 14.32 -0.03 -16.21
CA TYR A 427 14.32 0.60 -17.54
C TYR A 427 15.10 -0.25 -18.56
N LEU A 428 16.31 -0.67 -18.20
CA LEU A 428 17.13 -1.56 -19.04
C LEU A 428 16.66 -3.03 -19.03
N ASN A 429 15.63 -3.35 -18.22
CA ASN A 429 15.11 -4.70 -17.96
C ASN A 429 16.21 -5.70 -17.54
N LEU A 430 17.17 -5.20 -16.75
CA LEU A 430 18.28 -5.95 -16.17
C LEU A 430 17.98 -6.29 -14.71
N ARG A 431 18.43 -7.47 -14.27
CA ARG A 431 18.45 -7.86 -12.85
C ARG A 431 19.80 -7.51 -12.25
N ASP A 432 19.83 -7.14 -10.98
CA ASP A 432 21.06 -6.78 -10.24
C ASP A 432 22.25 -7.74 -10.46
N HIS A 433 22.01 -9.06 -10.39
CA HIS A 433 23.06 -10.06 -10.61
C HIS A 433 23.60 -10.09 -12.05
N GLN A 434 22.84 -9.61 -13.04
CA GLN A 434 23.26 -9.57 -14.45
C GLN A 434 24.30 -8.46 -14.69
N VAL A 435 24.28 -7.38 -13.90
CA VAL A 435 25.29 -6.30 -13.94
C VAL A 435 26.69 -6.81 -13.58
N GLN A 436 26.80 -7.82 -12.72
CA GLN A 436 28.09 -8.43 -12.38
C GLN A 436 28.68 -9.27 -13.53
N TYR A 437 27.85 -9.89 -14.37
CA TYR A 437 28.29 -10.77 -15.47
C TYR A 437 28.63 -10.04 -16.78
N ALA A 438 28.51 -8.71 -16.82
CA ALA A 438 28.68 -7.93 -18.05
C ALA A 438 30.09 -7.97 -18.65
N THR A 439 31.13 -8.32 -17.88
CA THR A 439 32.53 -8.35 -18.35
C THR A 439 32.92 -9.69 -18.99
N MET A 440 32.02 -10.31 -19.75
CA MET A 440 32.34 -11.49 -20.56
C MET A 440 32.90 -11.03 -21.91
N SER A 441 33.92 -11.70 -22.44
CA SER A 441 34.39 -11.42 -23.80
C SER A 441 33.26 -11.65 -24.81
N ILE A 442 33.21 -10.81 -25.85
CA ILE A 442 32.14 -10.82 -26.89
C ILE A 442 31.96 -12.24 -27.45
N TRP A 443 33.05 -12.95 -27.77
CA TRP A 443 33.04 -14.36 -28.17
C TRP A 443 32.31 -15.28 -27.19
N LYS A 444 32.53 -15.13 -25.89
CA LYS A 444 31.87 -15.92 -24.84
C LYS A 444 30.40 -15.56 -24.70
N VAL A 445 30.01 -14.29 -24.94
CA VAL A 445 28.61 -13.86 -25.01
C VAL A 445 27.91 -14.49 -26.23
N ILE A 446 28.53 -14.45 -27.41
CA ILE A 446 28.01 -15.07 -28.65
C ILE A 446 27.80 -16.58 -28.46
N VAL A 447 28.82 -17.31 -28.03
CA VAL A 447 28.73 -18.77 -27.81
C VAL A 447 27.65 -19.11 -26.77
N LEU A 448 27.56 -18.35 -25.67
CA LEU A 448 26.55 -18.57 -24.64
C LEU A 448 25.13 -18.21 -25.12
N PHE A 449 24.98 -17.21 -25.98
CA PHE A 449 23.72 -16.84 -26.62
C PHE A 449 23.26 -17.95 -27.56
N VAL A 450 24.12 -18.39 -28.50
CA VAL A 450 23.82 -19.49 -29.43
C VAL A 450 23.44 -20.77 -28.67
N TYR A 451 24.24 -21.19 -27.68
CA TYR A 451 23.92 -22.35 -26.85
C TYR A 451 22.58 -22.22 -26.12
N ARG A 452 22.26 -21.05 -25.55
CA ARG A 452 20.98 -20.82 -24.87
C ARG A 452 19.80 -20.78 -25.84
N SER A 453 19.97 -20.23 -27.04
CA SER A 453 18.95 -20.19 -28.09
C SER A 453 18.65 -21.59 -28.62
N ILE A 454 19.68 -22.40 -28.93
CA ILE A 454 19.52 -23.82 -29.30
C ILE A 454 18.84 -24.60 -28.18
N LYS A 455 19.30 -24.43 -26.93
CA LYS A 455 18.69 -25.10 -25.77
C LYS A 455 17.24 -24.68 -25.55
N LEU A 456 16.90 -23.41 -25.76
CA LEU A 456 15.54 -22.91 -25.68
C LEU A 456 14.66 -23.49 -26.81
N LEU A 457 15.18 -23.61 -28.03
CA LEU A 457 14.49 -24.22 -29.17
C LEU A 457 14.17 -25.70 -28.91
N ILE A 458 15.15 -26.48 -28.42
CA ILE A 458 14.92 -27.89 -28.05
C ILE A 458 13.86 -27.99 -26.94
N LEU A 459 13.96 -27.17 -25.88
CA LEU A 459 12.98 -27.13 -24.80
C LEU A 459 11.59 -26.69 -25.29
N PHE A 460 11.50 -25.77 -26.25
CA PHE A 460 10.26 -25.34 -26.87
C PHE A 460 9.59 -26.50 -27.63
N LEU A 461 10.35 -27.20 -28.50
CA LEU A 461 9.83 -28.37 -29.23
C LEU A 461 9.33 -29.47 -28.29
N CYS A 462 10.03 -29.73 -27.18
CA CYS A 462 9.60 -30.69 -26.17
C CYS A 462 8.41 -30.21 -25.29
N THR A 463 8.16 -28.90 -25.19
CA THR A 463 7.09 -28.36 -24.32
C THR A 463 5.79 -28.06 -25.06
N VAL A 464 5.85 -27.68 -26.33
CA VAL A 464 4.67 -27.29 -27.14
C VAL A 464 3.55 -28.34 -27.11
N PRO A 465 3.80 -29.66 -27.31
CA PRO A 465 2.72 -30.66 -27.26
C PRO A 465 2.02 -30.72 -25.90
N GLY A 466 2.79 -30.73 -24.80
CA GLY A 466 2.23 -30.74 -23.45
C GLY A 466 1.53 -29.43 -23.08
N LEU A 467 2.04 -28.28 -23.55
CA LEU A 467 1.41 -26.98 -23.34
C LEU A 467 0.10 -26.86 -24.12
N LEU A 468 0.02 -27.39 -25.34
CA LEU A 468 -1.19 -27.41 -26.16
C LEU A 468 -2.27 -28.28 -25.49
N LEU A 469 -1.93 -29.51 -25.08
CA LEU A 469 -2.85 -30.41 -24.36
C LEU A 469 -3.32 -29.81 -23.03
N PHE A 470 -2.46 -29.11 -22.28
CA PHE A 470 -2.84 -28.49 -21.00
C PHE A 470 -3.41 -27.06 -21.15
N SER A 471 -3.43 -26.50 -22.36
CA SER A 471 -3.90 -25.13 -22.62
C SER A 471 -5.34 -24.86 -22.16
N PRO A 472 -6.32 -25.80 -22.27
CA PRO A 472 -7.67 -25.56 -21.78
C PRO A 472 -7.70 -25.38 -20.26
N VAL A 473 -6.82 -26.08 -19.51
CA VAL A 473 -6.69 -25.92 -18.06
C VAL A 473 -6.12 -24.53 -17.73
N PHE A 474 -5.09 -24.07 -18.44
CA PHE A 474 -4.55 -22.72 -18.23
C PHE A 474 -5.57 -21.62 -18.55
N VAL A 475 -6.33 -21.76 -19.64
CA VAL A 475 -7.38 -20.80 -20.02
C VAL A 475 -8.53 -20.81 -19.01
N ALA A 476 -9.08 -21.97 -18.67
CA ALA A 476 -10.17 -22.11 -17.71
C ALA A 476 -9.77 -21.62 -16.31
N THR A 477 -8.58 -21.99 -15.81
CA THR A 477 -8.09 -21.49 -14.53
C THR A 477 -7.88 -19.98 -14.54
N LYS A 478 -7.38 -19.37 -15.62
CA LYS A 478 -7.22 -17.91 -15.78
C LYS A 478 -8.57 -17.18 -15.75
N ILE A 479 -9.58 -17.67 -16.50
CA ILE A 479 -10.91 -17.07 -16.57
C ILE A 479 -11.67 -17.23 -15.24
N ILE A 480 -11.78 -18.46 -14.73
CA ILE A 480 -12.57 -18.76 -13.53
C ILE A 480 -11.95 -18.06 -12.30
N SER A 481 -10.63 -18.09 -12.14
CA SER A 481 -9.99 -17.41 -11.00
C SER A 481 -10.14 -15.89 -11.04
N ARG A 482 -10.08 -15.24 -12.22
CA ARG A 482 -10.37 -13.81 -12.38
C ARG A 482 -11.83 -13.48 -12.07
N ASN A 483 -12.78 -14.27 -12.54
CA ASN A 483 -14.21 -14.06 -12.27
C ASN A 483 -14.53 -14.23 -10.78
N LYS A 484 -13.95 -15.24 -10.12
CA LYS A 484 -14.09 -15.44 -8.67
C LYS A 484 -13.37 -14.37 -7.84
N ALA A 485 -12.24 -13.83 -8.31
CA ALA A 485 -11.56 -12.68 -7.69
C ALA A 485 -12.43 -11.41 -7.76
N LYS A 486 -13.03 -11.11 -8.91
CA LYS A 486 -13.99 -10.00 -9.06
C LYS A 486 -15.20 -10.14 -8.13
N ALA A 487 -15.79 -11.33 -8.04
CA ALA A 487 -16.90 -11.60 -7.12
C ALA A 487 -16.49 -11.47 -5.64
N ALA A 488 -15.28 -11.94 -5.28
CA ALA A 488 -14.75 -11.81 -3.92
C ALA A 488 -14.42 -10.36 -3.52
N LEU A 489 -14.02 -9.54 -4.50
CA LEU A 489 -13.80 -8.09 -4.32
C LEU A 489 -15.14 -7.36 -4.10
N ALA A 490 -16.15 -7.64 -4.93
CA ALA A 490 -17.48 -7.05 -4.79
C ALA A 490 -18.14 -7.41 -3.44
N GLY A 491 -17.86 -8.60 -2.89
CA GLY A 491 -18.39 -9.06 -1.61
C GLY A 491 -17.56 -8.70 -0.36
N SER A 492 -16.47 -7.94 -0.47
CA SER A 492 -15.59 -7.66 0.69
C SER A 492 -15.03 -6.24 0.71
N THR A 493 -15.15 -5.57 1.85
CA THR A 493 -14.59 -4.23 2.08
C THR A 493 -13.13 -4.24 2.58
N VAL A 494 -12.54 -5.43 2.77
CA VAL A 494 -11.19 -5.62 3.31
C VAL A 494 -10.16 -5.86 2.20
N LYS A 495 -10.58 -6.57 1.15
CA LYS A 495 -9.77 -6.97 -0.01
C LYS A 495 -9.52 -5.78 -0.94
N ILE A 496 -8.33 -5.73 -1.53
CA ILE A 496 -7.93 -4.66 -2.47
C ILE A 496 -8.00 -5.16 -3.92
N ARG A 497 -7.48 -6.35 -4.22
CA ARG A 497 -7.42 -6.90 -5.59
C ARG A 497 -8.01 -8.32 -5.74
N GLY A 498 -8.43 -8.95 -4.63
CA GLY A 498 -9.02 -10.29 -4.63
C GLY A 498 -8.04 -11.40 -5.06
N ARG A 499 -6.72 -11.19 -4.87
CA ARG A 499 -5.70 -12.15 -5.30
C ARG A 499 -5.64 -13.37 -4.38
N ASP A 500 -6.06 -13.20 -3.13
CA ASP A 500 -6.17 -14.21 -2.07
C ASP A 500 -7.03 -15.44 -2.41
N VAL A 501 -8.00 -15.30 -3.33
CA VAL A 501 -8.81 -16.43 -3.81
C VAL A 501 -8.24 -17.09 -5.07
N MET A 502 -7.31 -16.44 -5.78
CA MET A 502 -6.83 -16.94 -7.08
C MET A 502 -6.06 -18.25 -6.98
N ALA A 503 -5.19 -18.41 -5.97
CA ALA A 503 -4.43 -19.65 -5.81
C ALA A 503 -5.36 -20.85 -5.57
N THR A 504 -6.33 -20.70 -4.66
CA THR A 504 -7.38 -21.69 -4.39
C THR A 504 -8.12 -22.09 -5.67
N TRP A 505 -8.68 -21.13 -6.42
CA TRP A 505 -9.49 -21.46 -7.59
C TRP A 505 -8.67 -22.04 -8.74
N LYS A 506 -7.38 -21.68 -8.88
CA LYS A 506 -6.48 -22.33 -9.84
C LYS A 506 -6.24 -23.80 -9.46
N ILE A 507 -5.99 -24.10 -8.19
CA ILE A 507 -5.80 -25.48 -7.71
C ILE A 507 -7.09 -26.29 -7.87
N LEU A 508 -8.25 -25.76 -7.45
CA LEU A 508 -9.54 -26.48 -7.55
C LEU A 508 -9.96 -26.75 -9.00
N VAL A 509 -9.84 -25.76 -9.89
CA VAL A 509 -10.17 -25.96 -11.31
C VAL A 509 -9.20 -26.93 -11.97
N ALA A 510 -7.89 -26.85 -11.69
CA ALA A 510 -6.93 -27.84 -12.19
C ALA A 510 -7.21 -29.26 -11.66
N CYS A 511 -7.58 -29.39 -10.38
CA CYS A 511 -7.88 -30.68 -9.75
C CYS A 511 -9.08 -31.40 -10.39
N GLY A 512 -10.09 -30.67 -10.86
CA GLY A 512 -11.23 -31.27 -11.57
C GLY A 512 -10.99 -31.42 -13.08
N LEU A 513 -10.50 -30.36 -13.73
CA LEU A 513 -10.43 -30.30 -15.20
C LEU A 513 -9.28 -31.11 -15.78
N ALA A 514 -8.11 -31.17 -15.13
CA ALA A 514 -6.97 -31.91 -15.68
C ALA A 514 -7.22 -33.43 -15.75
N PRO A 515 -7.72 -34.12 -14.70
CA PRO A 515 -8.11 -35.52 -14.81
C PRO A 515 -9.22 -35.73 -15.85
N THR A 516 -10.22 -34.85 -15.91
CA THR A 516 -11.30 -34.95 -16.92
C THR A 516 -10.77 -34.92 -18.35
N LEU A 517 -9.80 -34.04 -18.65
CA LEU A 517 -9.14 -34.01 -19.95
C LEU A 517 -8.28 -35.25 -20.21
N TYR A 518 -7.51 -35.71 -19.21
CA TYR A 518 -6.75 -36.97 -19.34
C TYR A 518 -7.67 -38.18 -19.59
N HIS A 519 -8.89 -38.21 -19.03
CA HIS A 519 -9.86 -39.27 -19.33
C HIS A 519 -10.31 -39.18 -20.78
N GLY A 520 -10.66 -37.98 -21.26
CA GLY A 520 -10.99 -37.75 -22.68
C GLY A 520 -9.86 -38.19 -23.63
N TYR A 521 -8.61 -37.81 -23.35
CA TYR A 521 -7.46 -38.18 -24.19
C TYR A 521 -7.15 -39.68 -24.15
N SER A 522 -7.25 -40.32 -22.98
CA SER A 522 -7.02 -41.76 -22.84
C SER A 522 -8.13 -42.57 -23.53
N ILE A 523 -9.39 -42.14 -23.42
CA ILE A 523 -10.52 -42.75 -24.14
C ILE A 523 -10.34 -42.60 -25.65
N ALA A 524 -9.92 -41.43 -26.15
CA ALA A 524 -9.66 -41.23 -27.58
C ALA A 524 -8.55 -42.14 -28.12
N VAL A 525 -7.45 -42.33 -27.36
CA VAL A 525 -6.38 -43.27 -27.76
C VAL A 525 -6.86 -44.72 -27.69
N VAL A 526 -7.63 -45.11 -26.69
CA VAL A 526 -8.19 -46.47 -26.58
C VAL A 526 -9.18 -46.76 -27.72
N ALA A 527 -10.04 -45.80 -28.09
CA ALA A 527 -10.94 -45.93 -29.24
C ALA A 527 -10.16 -46.08 -30.56
N ARG A 528 -9.04 -45.35 -30.72
CA ARG A 528 -8.14 -45.48 -31.88
C ARG A 528 -7.37 -46.80 -31.89
N ALA A 529 -6.98 -47.31 -30.71
CA ALA A 529 -6.35 -48.61 -30.56
C ALA A 529 -7.32 -49.77 -30.87
N TRP A 530 -8.60 -49.64 -30.49
CA TRP A 530 -9.63 -50.62 -30.83
C TRP A 530 -9.96 -50.64 -32.34
N TYR A 531 -9.96 -49.48 -33.00
CA TYR A 531 -10.32 -49.38 -34.42
C TYR A 531 -9.17 -49.78 -35.38
N ASP A 532 -7.97 -49.23 -35.21
CA ASP A 532 -6.84 -49.40 -36.17
C ASP A 532 -5.56 -49.97 -35.52
N HIS A 533 -5.63 -50.58 -34.32
CA HIS A 533 -4.45 -51.02 -33.55
C HIS A 533 -3.37 -49.93 -33.43
N LEU A 534 -3.81 -48.67 -33.36
CA LEU A 534 -2.96 -47.48 -33.32
C LEU A 534 -2.02 -47.40 -34.54
N TRP A 535 -2.58 -47.53 -35.75
CA TRP A 535 -1.86 -47.64 -37.04
C TRP A 535 -0.94 -48.87 -37.12
N GLY A 536 -1.38 -49.99 -36.55
CA GLY A 536 -0.63 -51.26 -36.54
C GLY A 536 0.62 -51.29 -35.64
N TYR A 537 0.89 -50.23 -34.85
CA TYR A 537 2.00 -50.21 -33.89
C TYR A 537 1.71 -51.01 -32.61
N LEU A 538 0.44 -51.31 -32.31
CA LEU A 538 0.05 -52.05 -31.11
C LEU A 538 -0.20 -53.54 -31.43
N PRO A 539 0.51 -54.49 -30.79
CA PRO A 539 0.25 -55.92 -30.97
C PRO A 539 -1.15 -56.32 -30.47
N GLU A 540 -1.80 -57.25 -31.18
CA GLU A 540 -3.17 -57.73 -30.88
C GLU A 540 -3.33 -58.35 -29.48
N TRP A 541 -2.24 -58.84 -28.87
CA TRP A 541 -2.26 -59.42 -27.54
C TRP A 541 -2.35 -58.39 -26.39
N VAL A 542 -2.20 -57.09 -26.68
CA VAL A 542 -2.17 -56.04 -25.65
C VAL A 542 -3.61 -55.64 -25.25
N PRO A 543 -4.04 -55.86 -23.99
CA PRO A 543 -5.41 -55.53 -23.59
C PRO A 543 -5.62 -54.01 -23.52
N LEU A 544 -6.77 -53.54 -24.00
CA LEU A 544 -7.15 -52.12 -24.04
C LEU A 544 -7.08 -51.43 -22.66
N VAL A 545 -7.30 -52.17 -21.57
CA VAL A 545 -7.15 -51.68 -20.19
C VAL A 545 -5.70 -51.28 -19.88
N LEU A 546 -4.71 -52.03 -20.39
CA LEU A 546 -3.30 -51.69 -20.23
C LEU A 546 -2.92 -50.47 -21.07
N VAL A 547 -3.48 -50.33 -22.27
CA VAL A 547 -3.34 -49.11 -23.10
C VAL A 547 -3.89 -47.88 -22.36
N TYR A 548 -5.05 -48.01 -21.72
CA TYR A 548 -5.64 -46.93 -20.90
C TYR A 548 -4.75 -46.53 -19.74
N LEU A 549 -4.24 -47.50 -18.96
CA LEU A 549 -3.38 -47.23 -17.81
C LEU A 549 -2.02 -46.63 -18.24
N ALA A 550 -1.43 -47.14 -19.32
CA ALA A 550 -0.17 -46.63 -19.87
C ALA A 550 -0.31 -45.20 -20.40
N THR A 551 -1.38 -44.91 -21.15
CA THR A 551 -1.66 -43.55 -21.66
C THR A 551 -1.91 -42.56 -20.51
N TRP A 552 -2.59 -42.95 -19.44
CA TRP A 552 -2.78 -42.12 -18.25
C TRP A 552 -1.46 -41.68 -17.61
N VAL A 553 -0.53 -42.64 -17.43
CA VAL A 553 0.81 -42.38 -16.90
C VAL A 553 1.59 -41.48 -17.86
N ALA A 554 1.50 -41.73 -19.17
CA ALA A 554 2.14 -40.91 -20.19
C ALA A 554 1.65 -39.45 -20.18
N TRP A 555 0.34 -39.19 -20.13
CA TRP A 555 -0.21 -37.82 -20.05
C TRP A 555 0.23 -37.08 -18.78
N THR A 556 0.28 -37.80 -17.66
CA THR A 556 0.78 -37.27 -16.39
C THR A 556 2.26 -36.91 -16.48
N ALA A 557 3.09 -37.81 -17.03
CA ALA A 557 4.52 -37.59 -17.23
C ALA A 557 4.81 -36.44 -18.20
N ILE A 558 4.12 -36.39 -19.35
CA ILE A 558 4.22 -35.31 -20.35
C ILE A 558 3.85 -33.96 -19.72
N THR A 559 2.80 -33.89 -18.90
CA THR A 559 2.41 -32.63 -18.24
C THR A 559 3.47 -32.19 -17.23
N ILE A 560 3.98 -33.10 -16.38
CA ILE A 560 5.03 -32.79 -15.41
C ILE A 560 6.31 -32.34 -16.12
N ALA A 561 6.70 -33.02 -17.21
CA ALA A 561 7.84 -32.63 -18.04
C ALA A 561 7.63 -31.25 -18.67
N ALA A 562 6.47 -30.98 -19.28
CA ALA A 562 6.15 -29.70 -19.88
C ALA A 562 6.16 -28.54 -18.86
N LEU A 563 5.69 -28.77 -17.63
CA LEU A 563 5.79 -27.79 -16.54
C LEU A 563 7.26 -27.53 -16.13
N ARG A 564 8.05 -28.59 -15.93
CA ARG A 564 9.48 -28.48 -15.55
C ARG A 564 10.32 -27.81 -16.63
N PHE A 565 10.14 -28.21 -17.89
CA PHE A 565 10.81 -27.60 -19.03
C PHE A 565 10.32 -26.17 -19.28
N GLY A 566 9.03 -25.87 -19.05
CA GLY A 566 8.49 -24.52 -19.12
C GLY A 566 9.12 -23.57 -18.09
N GLU A 567 9.38 -24.03 -16.86
CA GLU A 567 10.15 -23.28 -15.86
C GLU A 567 11.57 -22.98 -16.33
N VAL A 568 12.30 -24.01 -16.77
CA VAL A 568 13.70 -23.91 -17.20
C VAL A 568 13.82 -23.05 -18.46
N GLY A 569 12.94 -23.23 -19.43
CA GLY A 569 12.84 -22.44 -20.66
C GLY A 569 12.52 -20.98 -20.35
N MET A 570 11.62 -20.70 -19.41
CA MET A 570 11.29 -19.33 -19.00
C MET A 570 12.46 -18.63 -18.26
N ASP A 571 13.22 -19.35 -17.45
CA ASP A 571 14.45 -18.82 -16.82
C ASP A 571 15.58 -18.62 -17.86
N ILE A 572 15.69 -19.48 -18.88
CA ILE A 572 16.62 -19.31 -20.02
C ILE A 572 16.21 -18.11 -20.90
N PHE A 573 14.94 -17.99 -21.30
CA PHE A 573 14.42 -16.90 -22.12
C PHE A 573 14.67 -15.53 -21.47
N LYS A 574 14.39 -15.40 -20.16
CA LYS A 574 14.71 -14.20 -19.37
C LYS A 574 16.22 -13.92 -19.22
N SER A 575 17.06 -14.85 -19.63
CA SER A 575 18.52 -14.71 -19.66
C SER A 575 19.09 -14.40 -21.05
N LEU A 576 18.26 -14.38 -22.11
CA LEU A 576 18.67 -13.99 -23.46
C LEU A 576 18.76 -12.47 -23.63
N ARG A 577 17.75 -11.70 -23.19
CA ARG A 577 17.73 -10.22 -23.32
C ARG A 577 18.99 -9.52 -22.78
N PRO A 578 19.55 -9.87 -21.61
CA PRO A 578 20.82 -9.30 -21.14
C PRO A 578 22.02 -9.64 -22.04
N LEU A 579 22.05 -10.84 -22.65
CA LEU A 579 23.11 -11.21 -23.59
C LEU A 579 22.99 -10.40 -24.90
N VAL A 580 21.77 -10.15 -25.38
CA VAL A 580 21.52 -9.29 -26.54
C VAL A 580 21.99 -7.85 -26.25
N LEU A 581 21.71 -7.32 -25.06
CA LEU A 581 22.22 -6.01 -24.66
C LEU A 581 23.76 -5.98 -24.70
N CYS A 582 24.44 -6.96 -24.09
CA CYS A 582 25.91 -7.07 -24.14
C CYS A 582 26.52 -7.27 -25.55
N LEU A 583 25.72 -7.45 -26.61
CA LEU A 583 26.18 -7.50 -28.01
C LEU A 583 26.05 -6.16 -28.75
N VAL A 584 25.37 -5.17 -28.17
CA VAL A 584 25.18 -3.84 -28.78
C VAL A 584 26.25 -2.86 -28.26
N PRO A 585 27.17 -2.36 -29.12
CA PRO A 585 28.30 -1.52 -28.67
C PRO A 585 27.88 -0.26 -27.89
N ALA A 586 26.80 0.40 -28.31
CA ALA A 586 26.27 1.60 -27.64
C ALA A 586 25.77 1.36 -26.20
N SER A 587 25.58 0.11 -25.78
CA SER A 587 25.12 -0.22 -24.43
C SER A 587 26.26 -0.35 -23.41
N ASP A 588 27.50 -0.55 -23.86
CA ASP A 588 28.63 -0.92 -22.99
C ASP A 588 28.94 0.19 -21.98
N PHE A 589 28.95 1.45 -22.42
CA PHE A 589 29.09 2.63 -21.56
C PHE A 589 28.04 2.67 -20.43
N ASN A 590 26.77 2.40 -20.76
CA ASN A 590 25.68 2.39 -19.79
C ASN A 590 25.79 1.23 -18.79
N ILE A 591 26.27 0.07 -19.22
CA ILE A 591 26.49 -1.09 -18.35
C ILE A 591 27.71 -0.86 -17.44
N HIS A 592 28.79 -0.26 -17.94
CA HIS A 592 29.94 0.17 -17.15
C HIS A 592 29.55 1.22 -16.09
N LYS A 593 28.73 2.22 -16.46
CA LYS A 593 28.18 3.22 -15.53
C LYS A 593 27.32 2.56 -14.43
N LEU A 594 26.44 1.63 -14.79
CA LEU A 594 25.66 0.82 -13.83
C LEU A 594 26.55 0.00 -12.90
N LYS A 595 27.64 -0.61 -13.40
CA LYS A 595 28.56 -1.42 -12.60
C LYS A 595 29.30 -0.57 -11.57
N ARG A 596 29.76 0.64 -11.93
CA ARG A 596 30.34 1.61 -11.00
C ARG A 596 29.32 2.02 -9.93
N LYS A 597 28.12 2.47 -10.33
CA LYS A 597 27.04 2.87 -9.40
C LYS A 597 26.62 1.71 -8.46
N ARG A 598 26.64 0.46 -8.93
CA ARG A 598 26.39 -0.73 -8.08
C ARG A 598 27.50 -0.93 -7.04
N ALA A 599 28.77 -0.78 -7.41
CA ALA A 599 29.89 -0.95 -6.49
C ALA A 599 29.87 0.12 -5.39
N GLU A 600 29.66 1.38 -5.77
CA GLU A 600 29.48 2.52 -4.87
C GLU A 600 28.33 2.29 -3.87
N LEU A 601 27.13 1.94 -4.36
CA LEU A 601 25.97 1.67 -3.50
C LEU A 601 26.15 0.41 -2.64
N SER A 602 26.90 -0.58 -3.11
CA SER A 602 27.24 -1.78 -2.32
C SER A 602 28.16 -1.43 -1.15
N ALA A 603 29.15 -0.54 -1.36
CA ALA A 603 29.99 0.00 -0.30
C ALA A 603 29.18 0.84 0.70
N GLN A 604 28.41 1.83 0.22
CA GLN A 604 27.56 2.70 1.08
C GLN A 604 26.55 1.90 1.92
N VAL A 605 25.88 0.88 1.33
CA VAL A 605 24.98 -0.02 2.08
C VAL A 605 25.74 -0.83 3.13
N THR A 606 26.94 -1.32 2.81
CA THR A 606 27.73 -2.15 3.74
C THR A 606 28.27 -1.32 4.91
N ASP A 607 28.77 -0.12 4.65
CA ASP A 607 29.27 0.82 5.65
C ASP A 607 28.15 1.29 6.59
N LEU A 608 27.00 1.68 6.04
CA LEU A 608 25.84 2.08 6.84
C LEU A 608 25.29 0.94 7.72
N ILE A 609 25.35 -0.30 7.24
CA ILE A 609 24.98 -1.49 8.04
C ILE A 609 26.05 -1.81 9.10
N ASN A 610 27.33 -1.59 8.80
CA ASN A 610 28.42 -1.80 9.76
C ASN A 610 28.43 -0.74 10.88
N THR A 611 28.00 0.50 10.59
CA THR A 611 27.90 1.60 11.57
C THR A 611 26.64 1.50 12.44
N LEU A 612 25.45 1.35 11.83
CA LEU A 612 24.17 1.30 12.56
C LEU A 612 23.78 -0.09 13.08
N GLY A 613 24.39 -1.16 12.55
CA GLY A 613 24.10 -2.54 12.95
C GLY A 613 24.42 -2.86 14.41
N PRO A 614 25.62 -2.49 14.93
CA PRO A 614 26.00 -2.70 16.32
C PRO A 614 25.14 -1.94 17.33
N GLU A 615 24.70 -0.71 17.02
CA GLU A 615 23.79 0.07 17.88
C GLU A 615 22.44 -0.64 18.10
N MET A 616 21.96 -1.34 17.07
CA MET A 616 20.63 -1.96 17.06
C MET A 616 20.64 -3.39 17.59
N PHE A 617 21.77 -4.10 17.47
CA PHE A 617 21.93 -5.50 17.88
C PHE A 617 23.27 -5.69 18.61
N PRO A 618 23.30 -5.85 19.95
CA PRO A 618 24.57 -6.00 20.68
C PRO A 618 25.36 -7.27 20.29
N ASP A 619 24.70 -8.31 19.79
CA ASP A 619 25.33 -9.51 19.20
C ASP A 619 25.49 -9.42 17.66
N PHE A 620 25.60 -8.21 17.09
CA PHE A 620 25.69 -8.01 15.63
C PHE A 620 26.85 -8.82 15.00
N GLU A 621 28.07 -8.69 15.53
CA GLU A 621 29.24 -9.41 15.00
C GLU A 621 29.13 -10.94 15.18
N LYS A 622 28.52 -11.43 16.28
CA LYS A 622 28.31 -12.86 16.52
C LYS A 622 27.20 -13.47 15.65
N THR A 623 26.21 -12.67 15.26
CA THR A 623 25.04 -13.10 14.45
C THR A 623 25.07 -12.59 13.01
N ARG A 624 26.22 -12.10 12.55
CA ARG A 624 26.42 -11.49 11.23
C ARG A 624 26.10 -12.50 10.11
N LEU A 625 25.06 -12.21 9.32
CA LEU A 625 24.50 -13.13 8.31
C LEU A 625 25.29 -13.18 6.99
N VAL A 626 26.10 -12.16 6.73
CA VAL A 626 27.01 -12.06 5.58
C VAL A 626 28.38 -11.66 6.11
N PRO A 627 29.46 -12.42 5.85
CA PRO A 627 30.79 -12.09 6.38
C PRO A 627 31.30 -10.76 5.82
N ASP A 628 32.10 -10.04 6.60
CA ASP A 628 32.70 -8.79 6.17
C ASP A 628 33.91 -9.06 5.27
N PHE A 629 33.85 -8.62 4.02
CA PHE A 629 34.93 -8.82 3.05
C PHE A 629 36.02 -7.73 3.17
N SER A 630 35.69 -6.54 3.70
CA SER A 630 36.67 -5.46 3.89
C SER A 630 37.78 -5.85 4.89
N LYS A 631 37.39 -6.57 5.95
CA LYS A 631 38.30 -7.15 6.97
C LYS A 631 39.04 -8.40 6.48
N LEU A 632 38.57 -9.07 5.43
CA LEU A 632 39.21 -10.25 4.85
C LEU A 632 40.34 -9.89 3.85
N GLU A 633 40.18 -8.79 3.10
CA GLU A 633 41.23 -8.31 2.18
C GLU A 633 42.38 -7.59 2.92
N THR A 634 42.09 -6.94 4.04
CA THR A 634 43.10 -6.34 4.93
C THR A 634 43.77 -7.33 5.89
N GLY A 635 43.22 -8.53 6.06
CA GLY A 635 43.80 -9.60 6.89
C GLY A 635 45.00 -10.32 6.25
N GLY A 636 45.39 -9.97 5.02
CA GLY A 636 46.61 -10.43 4.39
C GLY A 636 47.82 -9.63 4.85
N THR A 637 48.61 -10.20 5.77
CA THR A 637 49.94 -9.70 6.20
C THR A 637 49.97 -8.61 7.28
N GLN A 638 49.26 -8.77 8.40
CA GLN A 638 49.72 -8.22 9.68
C GLN A 638 49.57 -9.23 10.82
N THR A 639 50.70 -9.59 11.43
CA THR A 639 50.79 -10.28 12.72
C THR A 639 50.23 -9.41 13.83
N SER A 640 49.44 -10.01 14.73
CA SER A 640 48.89 -9.33 15.90
C SER A 640 50.02 -8.79 16.80
N PRO A 641 49.92 -7.55 17.34
CA PRO A 641 50.82 -7.10 18.39
C PRO A 641 50.45 -7.79 19.70
N THR A 642 51.17 -8.88 20.03
CA THR A 642 51.18 -9.41 21.39
C THR A 642 51.91 -8.44 22.30
N GLU A 643 51.25 -7.97 23.36
CA GLU A 643 51.88 -7.16 24.41
C GLU A 643 53.03 -7.94 25.07
N HIS A 644 54.23 -7.36 25.03
CA HIS A 644 55.39 -7.88 25.74
C HIS A 644 55.30 -7.53 27.22
N HIS A 645 54.92 -8.50 28.06
CA HIS A 645 55.43 -8.54 29.43
C HIS A 645 56.80 -9.23 29.44
N PRO A 646 57.83 -8.66 30.10
CA PRO A 646 59.15 -9.27 30.16
C PRO A 646 59.12 -10.51 31.04
N ARG A 647 59.63 -11.64 30.54
CA ARG A 647 59.95 -12.79 31.39
C ARG A 647 61.25 -12.52 32.12
N ARG A 648 61.25 -12.83 33.42
CA ARG A 648 62.45 -12.97 34.24
C ARG A 648 62.99 -14.39 34.09
N ASP A 649 64.30 -14.52 34.24
CA ASP A 649 65.10 -15.68 33.87
C ASP A 649 64.82 -16.94 34.70
N SER A 650 64.92 -18.11 34.07
CA SER A 650 65.77 -19.23 34.56
C SER A 650 65.86 -20.38 33.54
N GLU A 651 66.96 -21.11 33.63
CA GLU A 651 67.45 -22.15 32.73
C GLU A 651 66.61 -23.44 32.75
N ALA A 652 66.67 -24.22 31.66
CA ALA A 652 67.25 -25.58 31.67
C ALA A 652 67.02 -26.30 30.33
N SER A 653 68.07 -26.90 29.78
CA SER A 653 68.06 -27.74 28.59
C SER A 653 67.79 -29.22 28.92
N SER A 654 67.15 -29.95 28.01
CA SER A 654 67.44 -31.38 27.78
C SER A 654 66.76 -31.87 26.50
N ALA A 655 67.40 -32.83 25.83
CA ALA A 655 66.97 -33.43 24.57
C ALA A 655 66.41 -34.85 24.78
N GLY A 656 65.60 -35.34 23.84
CA GLY A 656 65.09 -36.72 23.82
C GLY A 656 64.09 -36.94 22.66
N PRO A 657 64.28 -37.95 21.79
CA PRO A 657 63.49 -38.12 20.57
C PRO A 657 62.36 -39.19 20.66
N ASP A 658 61.63 -39.33 19.55
CA ASP A 658 60.83 -40.48 19.09
C ASP A 658 59.50 -40.86 19.76
N MET A 659 58.40 -40.67 19.02
CA MET A 659 57.49 -41.77 18.62
C MET A 659 56.63 -41.33 17.41
N GLU A 660 56.39 -42.24 16.47
CA GLU A 660 55.87 -41.97 15.11
C GLU A 660 54.34 -41.72 15.03
N THR A 661 53.91 -41.04 13.95
CA THR A 661 52.55 -41.20 13.38
C THR A 661 52.58 -41.13 11.83
N PRO A 662 51.75 -41.90 11.12
CA PRO A 662 51.91 -42.17 9.67
C PRO A 662 51.42 -41.02 8.75
N PRO A 663 51.86 -40.99 7.48
CA PRO A 663 51.70 -39.83 6.61
C PRO A 663 50.29 -39.69 6.00
N PRO A 664 49.76 -38.46 5.85
CA PRO A 664 48.55 -38.23 5.07
C PRO A 664 48.82 -38.39 3.57
N LEU A 665 48.10 -39.33 2.95
CA LEU A 665 48.21 -39.62 1.51
C LEU A 665 47.95 -38.40 0.63
N SER A 666 48.85 -38.22 -0.35
CA SER A 666 48.75 -37.27 -1.45
C SER A 666 47.38 -37.29 -2.13
N ARG A 667 46.76 -36.11 -2.29
CA ARG A 667 45.75 -35.87 -3.32
C ARG A 667 46.24 -34.82 -4.31
N ARG A 668 46.63 -35.33 -5.47
CA ARG A 668 46.75 -34.67 -6.79
C ARG A 668 46.28 -33.21 -6.84
N SER A 669 47.22 -32.35 -7.20
CA SER A 669 46.93 -31.07 -7.84
C SER A 669 45.99 -31.28 -9.03
N THR A 670 44.80 -30.67 -8.99
CA THR A 670 43.96 -30.46 -10.18
C THR A 670 43.98 -28.98 -10.52
N THR A 671 44.30 -28.70 -11.78
CA THR A 671 44.64 -27.38 -12.32
C THR A 671 43.55 -26.30 -12.13
N GLN A 672 44.02 -25.06 -12.11
CA GLN A 672 43.29 -23.84 -11.72
C GLN A 672 42.05 -23.51 -12.60
N SER A 673 41.90 -24.15 -13.77
CA SER A 673 40.89 -23.81 -14.79
C SER A 673 39.48 -24.37 -14.52
N SER A 674 39.32 -25.30 -13.59
CA SER A 674 38.04 -26.01 -13.36
C SER A 674 36.99 -25.26 -12.51
N ARG A 675 37.29 -24.06 -12.00
CA ARG A 675 36.42 -23.30 -11.06
C ARG A 675 35.43 -22.32 -11.71
N LEU A 676 35.41 -22.17 -13.04
CA LEU A 676 34.63 -21.13 -13.75
C LEU A 676 33.32 -21.60 -14.41
N LEU A 677 32.76 -22.74 -13.97
CA LEU A 677 31.41 -23.18 -14.35
C LEU A 677 30.52 -23.34 -13.10
N PRO A 678 29.31 -22.73 -13.06
CA PRO A 678 28.39 -22.91 -11.95
C PRO A 678 27.79 -24.32 -11.98
N ARG A 679 28.32 -25.21 -11.13
CA ARG A 679 27.67 -26.49 -10.82
C ARG A 679 26.31 -26.22 -10.16
N ASN A 680 25.31 -27.01 -10.56
CA ASN A 680 23.93 -26.87 -10.12
C ASN A 680 23.79 -27.10 -8.60
N ASP A 681 22.86 -26.40 -7.96
CA ASP A 681 22.72 -26.32 -6.50
C ASP A 681 22.63 -27.71 -5.83
N SER A 682 23.64 -28.08 -5.02
CA SER A 682 23.70 -29.37 -4.31
C SER A 682 24.47 -29.31 -2.98
N PHE A 683 23.77 -28.83 -1.94
CA PHE A 683 23.78 -29.18 -0.50
C PHE A 683 25.06 -29.50 0.32
N SER A 684 26.28 -29.49 -0.23
CA SER A 684 27.50 -29.92 0.50
C SER A 684 28.15 -28.87 1.41
N ASN A 685 27.76 -27.60 1.34
CA ASN A 685 28.44 -26.49 2.06
C ASN A 685 27.65 -25.89 3.24
N ILE A 686 26.49 -26.42 3.60
CA ILE A 686 25.64 -25.82 4.66
C ILE A 686 26.26 -26.00 6.05
N GLY A 687 26.89 -27.14 6.33
CA GLY A 687 27.48 -27.44 7.65
C GLY A 687 28.70 -26.58 8.05
N ARG A 688 29.22 -25.72 7.17
CA ARG A 688 30.34 -24.80 7.46
C ARG A 688 29.93 -23.46 8.09
N VAL A 689 28.62 -23.16 8.14
CA VAL A 689 28.12 -21.94 8.77
C VAL A 689 27.45 -22.34 10.08
N GLY A 690 27.98 -21.87 11.23
CA GLY A 690 27.61 -22.36 12.56
C GLY A 690 26.11 -22.31 12.91
N ILE A 691 25.36 -21.40 12.27
CA ILE A 691 23.89 -21.27 12.36
C ILE A 691 23.13 -22.49 11.78
N PHE A 692 23.77 -23.35 10.98
CA PHE A 692 23.13 -24.47 10.27
C PHE A 692 23.69 -25.85 10.63
N SER A 693 24.50 -25.97 11.68
CA SER A 693 24.88 -27.27 12.21
C SER A 693 23.70 -27.93 12.93
N THR A 694 23.36 -29.17 12.58
CA THR A 694 22.18 -29.90 13.13
C THR A 694 22.37 -30.38 14.57
N ARG A 695 23.54 -30.15 15.17
CA ARG A 695 23.85 -30.23 16.59
C ARG A 695 24.81 -29.11 16.95
N PRO A 696 24.73 -28.50 18.15
CA PRO A 696 25.77 -27.59 18.62
C PRO A 696 27.11 -28.33 18.73
N PRO A 697 28.26 -27.69 18.47
CA PRO A 697 29.57 -28.30 18.70
C PRO A 697 29.72 -28.63 20.19
N SER A 698 30.03 -29.89 20.47
CA SER A 698 30.25 -30.37 21.84
C SER A 698 31.48 -29.69 22.45
N ARG A 699 31.35 -29.20 23.69
CA ARG A 699 32.46 -28.68 24.50
C ARG A 699 33.60 -29.71 24.55
N SER A 700 34.72 -29.43 23.90
CA SER A 700 35.99 -30.05 24.24
C SER A 700 36.42 -29.58 25.63
N ARG A 701 36.54 -30.51 26.57
CA ARG A 701 37.04 -30.23 27.92
C ARG A 701 38.56 -30.14 27.89
N SER A 702 39.13 -29.05 28.38
CA SER A 702 40.43 -29.04 29.04
C SER A 702 40.20 -28.65 30.51
N ARG A 703 40.73 -29.46 31.43
CA ARG A 703 40.68 -29.23 32.89
C ARG A 703 42.05 -28.75 33.35
N SER A 704 42.08 -27.71 34.18
CA SER A 704 43.14 -27.45 35.15
C SER A 704 42.53 -26.68 36.33
N ASN A 705 42.99 -26.97 37.56
CA ASN A 705 42.32 -26.59 38.81
C ASN A 705 42.94 -25.37 39.50
N SER A 706 42.07 -24.50 40.04
CA SER A 706 42.16 -23.82 41.34
C SER A 706 40.78 -23.17 41.59
N ALA A 707 39.98 -23.56 42.60
CA ALA A 707 40.11 -23.23 44.04
C ALA A 707 40.18 -21.70 44.29
N GLY A 708 39.15 -21.02 44.83
CA GLY A 708 37.79 -21.44 45.23
C GLY A 708 36.93 -20.24 45.69
N GLY A 709 35.62 -20.44 45.90
CA GLY A 709 34.65 -19.40 46.31
C GLY A 709 33.25 -19.68 45.76
N GLY A 710 32.19 -19.58 46.59
CA GLY A 710 30.87 -20.16 46.29
C GLY A 710 29.74 -19.18 45.94
N PHE A 711 28.70 -19.73 45.26
CA PHE A 711 27.37 -19.16 44.95
C PHE A 711 27.34 -17.86 44.09
N GLY A 712 26.35 -17.62 43.22
CA GLY A 712 25.14 -18.37 42.87
C GLY A 712 24.64 -18.02 41.46
N SER A 713 23.40 -18.41 41.12
CA SER A 713 22.84 -18.30 39.76
C SER A 713 22.42 -16.88 39.35
N SER A 714 22.88 -16.40 38.19
CA SER A 714 22.23 -15.30 37.46
C SER A 714 22.26 -15.54 35.94
N GLY A 715 21.07 -15.54 35.33
CA GLY A 715 20.92 -15.39 33.89
C GLY A 715 21.20 -13.95 33.46
N PHE A 716 21.42 -13.75 32.15
CA PHE A 716 21.78 -12.47 31.57
C PHE A 716 20.85 -11.31 31.99
N HIS A 717 21.44 -10.27 32.58
CA HIS A 717 20.76 -8.97 32.73
C HIS A 717 20.52 -8.34 31.36
N ILE A 718 19.27 -7.96 31.10
CA ILE A 718 18.92 -7.04 30.02
C ILE A 718 19.02 -5.63 30.59
N SER A 719 19.86 -4.78 30.00
CA SER A 719 19.92 -3.35 30.32
C SER A 719 18.61 -2.68 29.91
N GLY A 720 17.81 -2.23 30.88
CA GLY A 720 16.59 -1.48 30.63
C GLY A 720 16.88 -0.08 30.08
N PHE A 721 15.91 0.48 29.35
CA PHE A 721 15.86 1.91 29.06
C PHE A 721 14.53 2.47 29.57
N THR A 722 14.63 3.61 30.27
CA THR A 722 13.55 4.39 30.93
C THR A 722 12.72 3.63 31.99
N THR A 723 12.95 3.99 33.25
CA THR A 723 12.19 3.59 34.44
C THR A 723 10.73 4.05 34.35
N LEU A 724 9.80 3.09 34.38
CA LEU A 724 8.35 3.30 34.43
C LEU A 724 7.81 2.85 35.79
N ASP A 725 8.33 3.45 36.87
CA ASP A 725 8.04 3.01 38.24
C ASP A 725 6.78 3.66 38.86
N SER A 726 5.84 4.10 38.02
CA SER A 726 4.50 4.51 38.47
C SER A 726 3.39 3.91 37.60
N ALA A 727 2.31 3.48 38.26
CA ALA A 727 1.12 2.96 37.59
C ALA A 727 0.51 3.98 36.61
N GLU A 728 0.64 5.28 36.91
CA GLU A 728 0.25 6.37 36.03
C GLU A 728 1.07 6.37 34.73
N GLY A 729 2.40 6.24 34.79
CA GLY A 729 3.27 6.20 33.60
C GLY A 729 2.94 5.03 32.67
N PHE A 730 2.64 3.85 33.22
CA PHE A 730 2.20 2.69 32.43
C PHE A 730 0.82 2.89 31.80
N SER A 731 -0.10 3.54 32.53
CA SER A 731 -1.42 3.92 32.00
C SER A 731 -1.30 4.97 30.88
N GLU A 732 -0.35 5.90 31.00
CA GLU A 732 -0.14 6.98 30.04
C GLU A 732 0.53 6.47 28.75
N ALA A 733 1.52 5.58 28.88
CA ALA A 733 2.09 4.85 27.76
C ALA A 733 1.01 4.03 27.04
N SER A 734 0.18 3.30 27.77
CA SER A 734 -0.96 2.54 27.23
C SER A 734 -1.99 3.46 26.54
N ARG A 735 -2.22 4.67 27.05
CA ARG A 735 -3.10 5.69 26.45
C ARG A 735 -2.51 6.23 25.15
N LYS A 736 -1.25 6.69 25.16
CA LYS A 736 -0.51 7.18 23.98
C LYS A 736 -0.42 6.11 22.89
N ILE A 737 -0.20 4.84 23.25
CA ILE A 737 -0.20 3.70 22.32
C ILE A 737 -1.61 3.43 21.75
N ARG A 738 -2.68 3.51 22.55
CA ARG A 738 -4.07 3.41 22.06
C ARG A 738 -4.44 4.57 21.12
N GLU A 739 -3.97 5.79 21.37
CA GLU A 739 -4.16 6.93 20.45
C GLU A 739 -3.37 6.74 19.15
N ALA A 740 -2.11 6.33 19.22
CA ALA A 740 -1.33 5.97 18.05
C ALA A 740 -1.99 4.84 17.22
N MET A 741 -2.59 3.84 17.87
CA MET A 741 -3.39 2.81 17.19
C MET A 741 -4.69 3.36 16.58
N LYS A 742 -5.38 4.28 17.26
CA LYS A 742 -6.61 4.94 16.78
C LYS A 742 -6.33 5.79 15.53
N ASP A 743 -5.19 6.49 15.49
CA ASP A 743 -4.77 7.29 14.34
C ASP A 743 -4.16 6.45 13.22
N ARG A 744 -3.45 5.35 13.52
CA ARG A 744 -3.09 4.33 12.51
C ARG A 744 -4.35 3.72 11.87
N ARG A 745 -5.41 3.48 12.64
CA ARG A 745 -6.70 3.00 12.12
C ARG A 745 -7.36 4.02 11.17
N LYS A 746 -7.40 5.32 11.55
CA LYS A 746 -7.83 6.40 10.65
C LYS A 746 -6.98 6.48 9.37
N LYS A 747 -5.66 6.28 9.46
CA LYS A 747 -4.75 6.21 8.30
C LYS A 747 -5.07 5.00 7.39
N SER A 748 -5.31 3.82 7.95
CA SER A 748 -5.75 2.63 7.18
C SER A 748 -7.09 2.84 6.47
N ASP A 749 -8.05 3.52 7.10
CA ASP A 749 -9.32 3.86 6.44
C ASP A 749 -9.15 4.93 5.35
N LYS A 750 -8.09 5.76 5.42
CA LYS A 750 -7.70 6.71 4.35
C LYS A 750 -7.05 5.99 3.16
N VAL A 751 -6.14 5.04 3.40
CA VAL A 751 -5.53 4.17 2.36
C VAL A 751 -6.57 3.35 1.60
N LYS A 752 -7.70 3.03 2.24
CA LYS A 752 -8.87 2.36 1.64
C LYS A 752 -9.51 3.15 0.49
N MET A 753 -9.32 4.49 0.43
CA MET A 753 -9.79 5.32 -0.68
C MET A 753 -8.78 5.45 -1.83
N GLU A 754 -7.49 5.23 -1.59
CA GLU A 754 -6.42 5.49 -2.57
C GLU A 754 -6.02 4.23 -3.37
N ALA A 755 -6.21 3.02 -2.84
CA ALA A 755 -5.79 1.76 -3.49
C ALA A 755 -6.67 1.27 -4.66
N GLY A 756 -7.53 2.14 -5.22
CA GLY A 756 -8.58 1.83 -6.19
C GLY A 756 -8.22 2.02 -7.66
N GLY A 757 -6.97 1.81 -8.06
CA GLY A 757 -6.55 1.97 -9.47
C GLY A 757 -5.33 1.13 -9.87
N ASP A 758 -5.45 0.51 -11.04
CA ASP A 758 -4.37 0.06 -11.95
C ASP A 758 -3.54 -1.16 -11.47
N GLU A 759 -3.01 -2.05 -12.31
CA GLU A 759 -3.04 -2.26 -13.76
C GLU A 759 -3.43 -3.74 -14.04
N ASP A 760 -4.00 -4.00 -15.23
CA ASP A 760 -3.95 -5.30 -15.92
C ASP A 760 -3.71 -4.91 -17.39
N ASP A 761 -2.51 -5.13 -17.94
CA ASP A 761 -2.21 -4.88 -19.36
C ASP A 761 -1.21 -5.91 -19.88
N ASP A 762 -1.58 -6.57 -20.97
CA ASP A 762 -0.74 -7.38 -21.86
C ASP A 762 -1.60 -7.72 -23.10
N SER A 763 -1.08 -7.42 -24.28
CA SER A 763 -1.87 -7.20 -25.51
C SER A 763 -2.23 -8.47 -26.30
N SER A 764 -3.43 -8.49 -26.90
CA SER A 764 -3.73 -8.98 -28.27
C SER A 764 -5.24 -9.24 -28.52
N ASN A 765 -5.68 -8.90 -29.73
CA ASN A 765 -6.97 -9.18 -30.40
C ASN A 765 -8.31 -8.73 -29.79
N ALA A 766 -9.02 -7.89 -30.57
CA ALA A 766 -10.48 -7.75 -30.55
C ALA A 766 -11.15 -8.99 -31.20
N PRO A 767 -12.46 -9.25 -30.97
CA PRO A 767 -13.47 -8.54 -31.76
C PRO A 767 -14.76 -8.10 -31.03
N ARG A 768 -15.36 -7.02 -31.55
CA ARG A 768 -16.78 -6.56 -31.57
C ARG A 768 -17.74 -6.86 -30.41
N MET A 769 -18.36 -5.79 -29.90
CA MET A 769 -19.58 -5.80 -29.06
C MET A 769 -20.87 -5.95 -29.90
N PRO A 770 -21.99 -6.38 -29.31
CA PRO A 770 -23.34 -6.05 -29.79
C PRO A 770 -23.86 -4.72 -29.20
N VAL A 771 -24.71 -4.07 -29.99
CA VAL A 771 -25.21 -2.68 -29.84
C VAL A 771 -26.42 -2.58 -28.91
N LYS A 772 -26.53 -1.48 -28.13
CA LYS A 772 -27.72 -0.57 -28.04
C LYS A 772 -27.46 0.61 -27.09
N GLN A 773 -28.14 1.74 -27.37
CA GLN A 773 -28.06 3.05 -26.67
C GLN A 773 -26.83 3.96 -26.94
N LYS A 774 -26.59 4.28 -28.22
CA LYS A 774 -26.07 5.60 -28.67
C LYS A 774 -26.80 6.02 -29.95
N MET A 775 -27.96 6.68 -29.82
CA MET A 775 -28.78 7.20 -30.94
C MET A 775 -29.64 8.39 -30.44
N ALA A 776 -28.95 9.45 -30.01
CA ALA A 776 -29.46 10.81 -29.80
C ALA A 776 -28.25 11.75 -29.75
N VAL A 777 -28.44 13.06 -29.91
CA VAL A 777 -27.40 14.13 -29.90
C VAL A 777 -26.50 14.20 -31.15
N SER A 778 -26.14 13.09 -31.82
CA SER A 778 -25.21 13.12 -32.98
C SER A 778 -25.73 13.78 -34.27
N LEU A 779 -26.97 14.30 -34.30
CA LEU A 779 -27.64 14.80 -35.50
C LEU A 779 -27.84 16.33 -35.54
N LYS A 780 -27.34 17.07 -34.54
CA LYS A 780 -27.43 18.56 -34.51
C LYS A 780 -26.15 19.30 -34.88
N SER A 781 -24.96 18.69 -34.80
CA SER A 781 -23.71 19.35 -35.21
C SER A 781 -23.43 19.22 -36.72
N LEU A 782 -23.70 18.05 -37.30
CA LEU A 782 -23.36 17.74 -38.70
C LEU A 782 -24.11 18.58 -39.76
N VAL A 783 -25.26 19.18 -39.42
CA VAL A 783 -26.03 20.03 -40.35
C VAL A 783 -25.49 21.47 -40.39
N SER A 784 -24.69 21.90 -39.41
CA SER A 784 -24.14 23.26 -39.37
C SER A 784 -22.82 23.43 -40.14
N SER A 785 -22.04 22.36 -40.32
CA SER A 785 -20.70 22.44 -40.93
C SER A 785 -20.68 22.29 -42.46
N VAL A 786 -21.82 21.96 -43.09
CA VAL A 786 -21.91 21.74 -44.55
C VAL A 786 -22.33 23.01 -45.32
N LEU A 787 -22.70 24.08 -44.61
CA LEU A 787 -23.23 25.34 -45.20
C LEU A 787 -22.25 26.53 -45.17
N SER A 788 -20.97 26.33 -44.82
CA SER A 788 -19.98 27.42 -44.63
C SER A 788 -18.69 27.25 -45.45
N ALA A 789 -18.68 26.41 -46.49
CA ALA A 789 -17.50 26.14 -47.32
C ALA A 789 -17.75 26.41 -48.82
N VAL A 790 -17.79 27.69 -49.21
CA VAL A 790 -17.56 28.16 -50.59
C VAL A 790 -16.65 29.39 -50.53
N PRO A 791 -15.43 29.36 -51.10
CA PRO A 791 -14.50 30.49 -51.06
C PRO A 791 -14.61 31.39 -52.30
N GLY A 792 -14.46 32.71 -52.11
CA GLY A 792 -14.07 33.64 -53.18
C GLY A 792 -14.87 34.93 -53.31
N ALA A 793 -14.43 35.99 -52.61
CA ALA A 793 -14.50 37.39 -53.07
C ALA A 793 -13.62 38.26 -52.15
N ALA A 794 -12.82 39.16 -52.73
CA ALA A 794 -12.00 40.12 -51.98
C ALA A 794 -12.75 41.46 -51.80
N GLY A 795 -12.41 42.25 -50.77
CA GLY A 795 -12.72 43.68 -50.78
C GLY A 795 -12.87 44.40 -49.44
N VAL A 796 -11.97 45.35 -49.21
CA VAL A 796 -12.22 46.68 -48.57
C VAL A 796 -12.70 46.73 -47.10
N GLY A 797 -11.76 47.07 -46.22
CA GLY A 797 -11.69 48.42 -45.64
C GLY A 797 -12.73 48.90 -44.60
N ALA A 798 -12.29 48.84 -43.34
CA ALA A 798 -12.38 49.90 -42.32
C ALA A 798 -13.73 50.30 -41.64
N ALA A 799 -13.54 50.80 -40.41
CA ALA A 799 -14.37 51.75 -39.65
C ALA A 799 -15.49 51.25 -38.68
N VAL A 800 -15.16 51.39 -37.38
CA VAL A 800 -15.94 52.09 -36.33
C VAL A 800 -16.96 51.33 -35.45
N SER A 801 -16.86 51.65 -34.15
CA SER A 801 -17.82 51.52 -33.02
C SER A 801 -18.09 50.13 -32.40
N GLY A 802 -17.86 50.04 -31.08
CA GLY A 802 -18.61 49.17 -30.17
C GLY A 802 -19.69 49.99 -29.45
N PRO A 803 -20.10 49.64 -28.21
CA PRO A 803 -19.97 48.37 -27.50
C PRO A 803 -21.35 47.70 -27.31
N ALA A 804 -21.46 46.39 -27.54
CA ALA A 804 -22.71 45.68 -27.25
C ALA A 804 -22.49 44.24 -26.77
N SER A 805 -22.99 43.99 -25.57
CA SER A 805 -23.19 42.66 -25.00
C SER A 805 -24.04 41.77 -25.92
N SER A 806 -23.44 40.69 -26.45
CA SER A 806 -24.19 39.53 -26.93
C SER A 806 -24.10 38.44 -25.86
N GLY A 807 -25.19 38.26 -25.10
CA GLY A 807 -25.22 37.48 -23.86
C GLY A 807 -25.16 35.96 -24.05
N GLY A 808 -24.01 35.45 -24.47
CA GLY A 808 -23.68 34.02 -24.47
C GLY A 808 -22.20 33.80 -24.17
N PRO A 809 -21.82 32.66 -23.58
CA PRO A 809 -20.42 32.35 -23.32
C PRO A 809 -19.63 32.32 -24.63
N ALA A 810 -18.44 32.92 -24.65
CA ALA A 810 -17.57 32.94 -25.82
C ALA A 810 -17.28 31.50 -26.30
N ARG A 811 -17.11 31.29 -27.61
CA ARG A 811 -16.74 29.96 -28.13
C ARG A 811 -15.33 29.59 -27.67
N ILE A 812 -15.08 28.28 -27.53
CA ILE A 812 -13.81 27.74 -27.01
C ILE A 812 -12.59 28.20 -27.83
N GLU A 813 -12.74 28.32 -29.15
CA GLU A 813 -11.74 28.80 -30.10
C GLU A 813 -11.53 30.33 -30.07
N SER A 814 -12.54 31.11 -29.65
CA SER A 814 -12.47 32.58 -29.67
C SER A 814 -11.90 33.18 -28.39
N LEU A 815 -11.98 32.47 -27.26
CA LEU A 815 -11.62 33.02 -25.94
C LEU A 815 -10.11 33.22 -25.77
N PHE A 816 -9.30 32.23 -26.17
CA PHE A 816 -7.84 32.27 -26.10
C PHE A 816 -7.25 31.70 -27.39
N ALA A 817 -6.10 32.22 -27.83
CA ALA A 817 -5.41 31.69 -29.00
C ALA A 817 -4.93 30.25 -28.73
N ARG A 818 -5.15 29.36 -29.72
CA ARG A 818 -4.63 27.98 -29.72
C ARG A 818 -3.15 27.98 -30.14
N THR A 819 -2.39 26.98 -29.74
CA THR A 819 -1.07 26.72 -30.35
C THR A 819 -1.23 25.98 -31.68
N GLU A 820 -0.55 26.46 -32.72
CA GLU A 820 -0.60 25.89 -34.07
C GLU A 820 0.79 25.42 -34.48
N ALA A 821 0.95 24.15 -34.88
CA ALA A 821 2.27 23.57 -35.13
C ALA A 821 3.06 24.32 -36.22
N GLU A 822 2.36 24.86 -37.23
CA GLU A 822 2.92 25.67 -38.32
C GLU A 822 3.54 27.00 -37.84
N VAL A 823 3.18 27.50 -36.66
CA VAL A 823 3.58 28.83 -36.14
C VAL A 823 4.35 28.74 -34.82
N ASP A 824 4.00 27.78 -33.96
CA ASP A 824 4.54 27.56 -32.62
C ASP A 824 5.52 26.37 -32.54
N GLY A 825 5.73 25.66 -33.66
CA GLY A 825 6.58 24.48 -33.80
C GLY A 825 5.89 23.16 -33.43
N ASP A 826 6.38 22.05 -33.97
CA ASP A 826 5.86 20.70 -33.69
C ASP A 826 5.92 20.34 -32.19
N GLU A 827 6.84 20.93 -31.42
CA GLU A 827 6.96 20.74 -29.97
C GLU A 827 5.65 21.02 -29.22
N CYS A 828 4.74 21.88 -29.73
CA CYS A 828 3.45 22.12 -29.10
C CYS A 828 2.51 20.89 -29.11
N LEU A 829 2.74 19.93 -30.02
CA LEU A 829 2.02 18.66 -30.11
C LEU A 829 2.61 17.57 -29.22
N HIS A 830 3.86 17.74 -28.77
CA HIS A 830 4.61 16.74 -28.01
C HIS A 830 4.52 16.97 -26.50
N ASP A 831 4.15 15.91 -25.77
CA ASP A 831 4.14 15.92 -24.31
C ASP A 831 5.52 15.59 -23.74
N CYS A 832 5.86 16.22 -22.60
CA CYS A 832 7.17 16.13 -21.96
C CYS A 832 7.61 14.68 -21.66
N GLU A 833 8.43 14.10 -22.53
CA GLU A 833 8.97 12.74 -22.36
C GLU A 833 9.94 12.64 -21.17
N SER A 834 10.62 13.75 -20.84
CA SER A 834 11.63 13.85 -19.78
C SER A 834 11.08 14.20 -18.39
N CYS A 835 9.75 14.23 -18.23
CA CYS A 835 9.10 14.62 -16.97
C CYS A 835 9.32 13.57 -15.86
N ALA A 836 9.95 14.00 -14.77
CA ALA A 836 10.50 13.13 -13.73
C ALA A 836 9.46 12.82 -12.64
N VAL A 837 8.51 13.71 -12.44
CA VAL A 837 7.32 13.55 -11.62
C VAL A 837 6.20 13.01 -12.51
N LYS A 838 5.54 11.96 -12.03
CA LYS A 838 4.29 11.45 -12.61
C LYS A 838 3.26 11.33 -11.49
N TYR A 839 1.98 11.44 -11.84
CA TYR A 839 0.90 11.22 -10.88
C TYR A 839 0.94 9.78 -10.32
N PRO A 840 0.50 9.58 -9.06
CA PRO A 840 0.46 8.25 -8.47
C PRO A 840 -0.45 7.32 -9.27
N ARG A 841 -0.05 6.05 -9.40
CA ARG A 841 -0.87 5.02 -10.06
C ARG A 841 -2.23 4.93 -9.35
N GLY A 842 -3.32 5.09 -10.11
CA GLY A 842 -4.67 5.26 -9.58
C GLY A 842 -5.19 6.70 -9.50
N PHE A 843 -4.41 7.73 -9.86
CA PHE A 843 -4.93 9.09 -10.05
C PHE A 843 -5.88 9.13 -11.26
N LYS A 844 -7.19 9.13 -11.01
CA LYS A 844 -8.21 9.14 -12.06
C LYS A 844 -9.06 10.39 -12.01
N VAL A 845 -9.13 11.03 -13.17
CA VAL A 845 -10.00 12.14 -13.52
C VAL A 845 -10.80 11.74 -14.74
N ASP A 846 -11.96 12.35 -14.90
CA ASP A 846 -12.85 12.20 -16.05
C ASP A 846 -12.60 13.44 -16.92
N GLU A 847 -12.18 13.41 -18.19
CA GLU A 847 -11.86 12.37 -19.17
C GLU A 847 -13.03 11.63 -19.86
N GLU A 848 -14.30 12.05 -19.66
CA GLU A 848 -15.43 11.81 -20.60
C GLU A 848 -16.38 13.02 -20.77
N ASP A 849 -16.59 13.85 -19.74
CA ASP A 849 -17.46 15.04 -19.79
C ASP A 849 -16.85 16.23 -20.56
N VAL A 850 -17.72 17.13 -21.04
CA VAL A 850 -17.34 18.44 -21.59
C VAL A 850 -17.00 19.42 -20.45
N LEU A 851 -15.79 19.97 -20.44
CA LEU A 851 -15.33 20.91 -19.41
C LEU A 851 -15.83 22.35 -19.62
N TYR A 852 -15.80 22.80 -20.87
CA TYR A 852 -15.91 24.21 -21.22
C TYR A 852 -17.31 24.76 -20.95
N GLY A 853 -17.39 25.97 -20.40
CA GLY A 853 -18.65 26.67 -20.12
C GLY A 853 -19.43 26.16 -18.89
N GLN A 854 -18.99 25.08 -18.22
CA GLN A 854 -19.61 24.58 -16.98
C GLN A 854 -19.06 25.25 -15.71
N VAL A 855 -18.67 26.52 -15.81
CA VAL A 855 -18.05 27.28 -14.72
C VAL A 855 -19.04 28.32 -14.19
N LYS A 856 -19.13 28.38 -12.86
CA LYS A 856 -19.84 29.45 -12.17
C LYS A 856 -18.96 30.71 -12.19
N GLY A 857 -19.29 31.67 -13.05
CA GLY A 857 -18.58 32.95 -13.17
C GLY A 857 -18.48 33.76 -11.87
N TRP A 858 -17.47 34.63 -11.84
CA TRP A 858 -17.16 35.56 -10.75
C TRP A 858 -16.60 36.88 -11.31
N SER A 859 -16.79 37.96 -10.56
CA SER A 859 -16.33 39.30 -10.92
C SER A 859 -14.94 39.60 -10.34
N THR A 860 -14.73 39.19 -9.08
CA THR A 860 -13.54 39.50 -8.27
C THR A 860 -13.14 38.25 -7.48
N HIS A 861 -11.85 37.94 -7.40
CA HIS A 861 -11.30 36.78 -6.69
C HIS A 861 -10.38 37.25 -5.56
N VAL A 862 -10.77 36.93 -4.32
CA VAL A 862 -10.05 37.25 -3.09
C VAL A 862 -9.32 36.00 -2.61
N LEU A 863 -8.00 36.13 -2.45
CA LEU A 863 -7.10 35.11 -1.93
C LEU A 863 -6.64 35.51 -0.54
N VAL A 864 -7.15 34.83 0.49
CA VAL A 864 -6.76 35.07 1.89
C VAL A 864 -5.53 34.24 2.23
N GLY A 865 -4.43 34.88 2.63
CA GLY A 865 -3.25 34.22 3.14
C GLY A 865 -3.53 33.48 4.46
N THR A 866 -3.00 32.28 4.59
CA THR A 866 -3.20 31.43 5.78
C THR A 866 -1.97 30.61 6.16
N GLY A 867 -0.90 30.64 5.36
CA GLY A 867 0.25 29.71 5.43
C GLY A 867 -0.08 28.22 5.21
N LYS A 868 -1.36 27.85 5.17
CA LYS A 868 -1.84 26.46 5.10
C LYS A 868 -1.93 25.97 3.66
N THR A 869 -1.88 24.65 3.48
CA THR A 869 -2.05 23.98 2.18
C THR A 869 -3.30 23.10 2.11
N ASP A 870 -4.07 23.03 3.21
CA ASP A 870 -5.33 22.30 3.35
C ASP A 870 -6.18 23.00 4.43
N TRP A 871 -7.50 22.99 4.24
CA TRP A 871 -8.47 23.80 5.01
C TRP A 871 -9.70 22.97 5.37
N VAL A 872 -10.59 23.44 6.25
CA VAL A 872 -11.90 22.80 6.44
C VAL A 872 -12.73 22.81 5.15
N ARG A 873 -13.77 21.98 5.06
CA ARG A 873 -14.43 21.61 3.79
C ARG A 873 -14.91 22.80 2.94
N ASP A 874 -15.41 23.85 3.57
CA ASP A 874 -15.85 25.09 2.96
C ASP A 874 -15.18 26.22 3.77
N VAL A 875 -14.36 27.06 3.14
CA VAL A 875 -13.33 27.86 3.84
C VAL A 875 -13.85 28.93 4.80
N ALA A 876 -15.11 29.32 4.65
CA ALA A 876 -15.75 30.28 5.54
C ALA A 876 -16.28 29.66 6.84
N ASP A 877 -16.27 28.31 6.98
CA ASP A 877 -16.57 27.62 8.24
C ASP A 877 -15.40 27.71 9.25
N GLU A 878 -14.25 28.30 8.87
CA GLU A 878 -13.09 28.46 9.75
C GLU A 878 -13.31 29.60 10.75
N ARG A 879 -13.80 29.21 11.94
CA ARG A 879 -14.12 30.12 13.05
C ARG A 879 -12.97 31.06 13.40
N GLY A 880 -13.29 32.35 13.53
CA GLY A 880 -12.34 33.41 13.84
C GLY A 880 -11.51 33.87 12.64
N SER A 881 -11.66 33.29 11.45
CA SER A 881 -10.89 33.70 10.28
C SER A 881 -11.48 34.91 9.55
N VAL A 882 -10.63 35.59 8.77
CA VAL A 882 -11.04 36.61 7.79
C VAL A 882 -12.06 36.06 6.78
N MET A 883 -12.01 34.76 6.47
CA MET A 883 -12.91 34.11 5.51
C MET A 883 -14.33 33.96 6.06
N GLU A 884 -14.47 33.63 7.34
CA GLU A 884 -15.76 33.64 8.05
C GLU A 884 -16.34 35.07 8.10
N ALA A 885 -15.51 36.07 8.40
CA ALA A 885 -15.92 37.47 8.43
C ALA A 885 -16.40 37.98 7.05
N ILE A 886 -15.69 37.66 5.96
CA ILE A 886 -16.09 38.04 4.59
C ILE A 886 -17.47 37.46 4.23
N GLN A 887 -17.74 36.20 4.61
CA GLN A 887 -19.05 35.60 4.36
C GLN A 887 -20.16 36.24 5.20
N LYS A 888 -19.89 36.58 6.47
CA LYS A 888 -20.86 37.23 7.37
C LYS A 888 -21.25 38.65 6.95
N VAL A 889 -20.32 39.43 6.40
CA VAL A 889 -20.60 40.80 5.92
C VAL A 889 -21.54 40.77 4.70
N GLY A 890 -21.42 39.78 3.82
CA GLY A 890 -22.50 39.40 2.90
C GLY A 890 -23.04 40.50 1.98
N GLY A 891 -22.20 41.37 1.42
CA GLY A 891 -22.64 42.55 0.68
C GLY A 891 -21.62 43.12 -0.31
N VAL A 892 -21.18 42.31 -1.29
CA VAL A 892 -20.26 42.76 -2.35
C VAL A 892 -21.08 43.35 -3.51
N THR A 893 -20.83 44.62 -3.84
CA THR A 893 -21.60 45.37 -4.85
C THR A 893 -21.02 45.26 -6.26
N ASN A 894 -19.72 44.99 -6.42
CA ASN A 894 -19.09 44.82 -7.73
C ASN A 894 -19.32 43.43 -8.38
N GLY A 895 -20.45 42.81 -8.06
CA GLY A 895 -20.84 41.50 -8.57
C GLY A 895 -20.35 40.35 -7.69
N ARG A 896 -20.05 39.22 -8.32
CA ARG A 896 -19.89 37.97 -7.58
C ARG A 896 -18.46 37.75 -7.10
N LEU A 897 -18.28 37.71 -5.79
CA LEU A 897 -17.01 37.35 -5.17
C LEU A 897 -16.71 35.85 -5.29
N MET A 898 -15.47 35.52 -5.64
CA MET A 898 -14.87 34.21 -5.46
C MET A 898 -13.89 34.30 -4.28
N LEU A 899 -14.22 33.64 -3.18
CA LEU A 899 -13.38 33.60 -1.98
C LEU A 899 -12.56 32.30 -1.97
N SER A 900 -11.24 32.43 -1.85
CA SER A 900 -10.31 31.31 -1.75
C SER A 900 -9.34 31.50 -0.59
N ALA A 901 -9.12 30.45 0.20
CA ALA A 901 -7.98 30.38 1.09
C ALA A 901 -6.71 30.07 0.27
N SER A 902 -5.56 30.60 0.69
CA SER A 902 -4.27 30.49 -0.01
C SER A 902 -3.11 30.18 0.94
N ASN A 903 -2.07 29.52 0.44
CA ASN A 903 -0.81 29.31 1.16
C ASN A 903 0.16 30.51 1.07
N LEU A 904 -0.31 31.66 0.57
CA LEU A 904 0.39 32.94 0.68
C LEU A 904 0.87 33.14 2.14
N PRO A 905 2.12 33.58 2.37
CA PRO A 905 2.66 33.75 3.71
C PRO A 905 1.85 34.79 4.49
N THR A 906 1.84 34.63 5.82
CA THR A 906 1.25 35.58 6.76
C THR A 906 2.37 36.49 7.32
N PRO A 907 2.08 37.72 7.76
CA PRO A 907 3.12 38.66 8.25
C PRO A 907 4.03 38.13 9.38
N HIS A 908 3.60 37.09 10.10
CA HIS A 908 4.33 36.47 11.20
C HIS A 908 4.63 34.97 10.96
N ASP A 909 4.31 34.44 9.76
CA ASP A 909 4.35 33.02 9.40
C ASP A 909 3.60 32.08 10.37
N THR A 910 2.69 32.64 11.18
CA THR A 910 1.79 31.89 12.05
C THR A 910 0.58 31.36 11.27
N THR A 911 -0.04 30.34 11.84
CA THR A 911 -1.27 29.73 11.32
C THR A 911 -2.51 30.05 12.19
N ASP A 912 -2.36 30.98 13.13
CA ASP A 912 -3.42 31.47 13.99
C ASP A 912 -4.25 32.54 13.27
N TYR A 913 -5.52 32.70 13.66
CA TYR A 913 -6.43 33.68 13.10
C TYR A 913 -6.68 34.89 14.02
N SER A 914 -6.07 34.90 15.22
CA SER A 914 -5.98 36.09 16.06
C SER A 914 -5.04 37.17 15.52
N GLU A 915 -4.11 36.79 14.65
CA GLU A 915 -3.12 37.69 14.04
C GLU A 915 -3.60 38.21 12.68
N PRO A 916 -3.16 39.41 12.26
CA PRO A 916 -3.49 39.94 10.95
C PRO A 916 -2.83 39.12 9.83
N THR A 917 -3.49 39.08 8.67
CA THR A 917 -3.05 38.35 7.48
C THR A 917 -2.96 39.24 6.24
N THR A 918 -2.43 38.66 5.16
CA THR A 918 -2.30 39.27 3.84
C THR A 918 -3.39 38.76 2.90
N VAL A 919 -3.95 39.63 2.06
CA VAL A 919 -4.98 39.29 1.07
C VAL A 919 -4.53 39.73 -0.32
N LEU A 920 -4.55 38.83 -1.30
CA LEU A 920 -4.29 39.15 -2.71
C LEU A 920 -5.62 39.26 -3.48
N LEU A 921 -5.81 40.38 -4.17
CA LEU A 921 -7.01 40.71 -4.93
C LEU A 921 -6.78 40.58 -6.44
N LEU A 922 -7.59 39.76 -7.10
CA LEU A 922 -7.53 39.50 -8.55
C LEU A 922 -8.88 39.87 -9.21
N PRO A 923 -8.90 40.48 -10.40
CA PRO A 923 -7.79 40.70 -11.31
C PRO A 923 -6.88 41.89 -10.98
N ALA A 924 -7.14 42.68 -9.93
CA ALA A 924 -6.36 43.88 -9.61
C ALA A 924 -4.84 43.66 -9.48
N PHE A 925 -4.36 42.49 -9.03
CA PHE A 925 -2.97 42.28 -8.59
C PHE A 925 -2.60 43.23 -7.42
N ALA A 926 -3.55 43.52 -6.54
CA ALA A 926 -3.32 44.31 -5.33
C ALA A 926 -3.13 43.39 -4.12
N ILE A 927 -2.10 43.62 -3.32
CA ILE A 927 -1.84 42.92 -2.05
C ILE A 927 -2.21 43.86 -0.90
N VAL A 928 -3.11 43.43 -0.04
CA VAL A 928 -3.52 44.14 1.17
C VAL A 928 -2.90 43.45 2.38
N HIS A 929 -2.10 44.16 3.17
CA HIS A 929 -1.55 43.66 4.42
C HIS A 929 -2.39 44.13 5.62
N ASN A 930 -2.12 43.58 6.80
CA ASN A 930 -2.78 43.94 8.07
C ASN A 930 -4.30 43.63 8.14
N VAL A 931 -4.78 42.66 7.35
CA VAL A 931 -6.21 42.28 7.32
C VAL A 931 -6.55 41.41 8.53
N HIS A 932 -7.50 41.85 9.34
CA HIS A 932 -7.95 41.16 10.55
C HIS A 932 -9.49 41.03 10.53
N PRO A 933 -10.12 39.99 11.10
CA PRO A 933 -11.57 39.78 10.99
C PRO A 933 -12.45 40.99 11.36
N ARG A 934 -11.96 41.91 12.21
CA ARG A 934 -12.64 43.18 12.57
C ARG A 934 -12.63 44.25 11.47
N ASN A 935 -11.60 44.34 10.63
CA ASN A 935 -11.48 45.36 9.57
C ASN A 935 -12.02 44.90 8.20
N VAL A 936 -12.55 43.68 8.12
CA VAL A 936 -13.17 43.12 6.91
C VAL A 936 -14.33 43.94 6.32
N PRO A 937 -15.22 44.60 7.09
CA PRO A 937 -16.25 45.46 6.52
C PRO A 937 -15.67 46.60 5.67
N GLN A 938 -14.60 47.25 6.18
CA GLN A 938 -13.87 48.33 5.52
C GLN A 938 -13.11 47.82 4.28
N LEU A 939 -12.47 46.65 4.39
CA LEU A 939 -11.86 45.98 3.24
C LEU A 939 -12.88 45.75 2.11
N ILE A 940 -14.11 45.38 2.44
CA ILE A 940 -15.15 45.14 1.44
C ILE A 940 -15.65 46.44 0.82
N SER A 941 -15.97 47.46 1.63
CA SER A 941 -16.51 48.74 1.13
C SER A 941 -15.50 49.53 0.31
N ASP A 942 -14.27 49.65 0.80
CA ASP A 942 -13.32 50.68 0.32
C ASP A 942 -12.30 50.09 -0.66
N VAL A 943 -12.09 48.77 -0.64
CA VAL A 943 -11.11 48.07 -1.50
C VAL A 943 -11.80 47.12 -2.47
N VAL A 944 -12.54 46.12 -1.97
CA VAL A 944 -13.09 45.04 -2.83
C VAL A 944 -14.14 45.58 -3.78
N ASN A 945 -15.09 46.38 -3.30
CA ASN A 945 -16.17 46.94 -4.14
C ASN A 945 -15.67 47.96 -5.18
N VAL A 946 -14.54 48.61 -4.91
CA VAL A 946 -13.96 49.67 -5.75
C VAL A 946 -12.96 49.11 -6.79
N ALA A 947 -12.44 47.91 -6.55
CA ALA A 947 -11.45 47.27 -7.41
C ALA A 947 -11.97 46.86 -8.81
N PRO A 948 -11.08 46.82 -9.83
CA PRO A 948 -11.42 46.36 -11.18
C PRO A 948 -11.88 44.90 -11.19
N THR A 949 -12.95 44.63 -11.93
CA THR A 949 -13.54 43.31 -12.11
C THR A 949 -13.01 42.62 -13.38
N ASN A 950 -13.35 41.34 -13.57
CA ASN A 950 -13.07 40.58 -14.79
C ASN A 950 -13.64 41.19 -16.09
N SER A 951 -14.60 42.13 -15.99
CA SER A 951 -15.24 42.81 -17.12
C SER A 951 -14.83 44.28 -17.26
N SER A 952 -14.00 44.82 -16.36
CA SER A 952 -13.56 46.21 -16.43
C SER A 952 -12.45 46.38 -17.47
N PRO A 953 -12.36 47.54 -18.16
CA PRO A 953 -11.28 47.82 -19.11
C PRO A 953 -9.90 47.78 -18.42
N LEU A 954 -8.83 47.68 -19.19
CA LEU A 954 -7.45 47.71 -18.71
C LEU A 954 -7.02 49.13 -18.32
N THR A 955 -7.58 49.64 -17.23
CA THR A 955 -7.21 50.91 -16.59
C THR A 955 -6.34 50.67 -15.35
N PRO A 956 -5.47 51.62 -14.97
CA PRO A 956 -4.62 51.48 -13.79
C PRO A 956 -5.48 51.49 -12.51
N TRP A 957 -5.32 50.49 -11.64
CA TRP A 957 -6.18 50.36 -10.46
C TRP A 957 -5.78 51.28 -9.30
N ARG A 958 -4.52 51.73 -9.27
CA ARG A 958 -3.99 52.66 -8.25
C ARG A 958 -4.62 54.06 -8.26
N SER A 959 -5.35 54.44 -9.31
CA SER A 959 -6.14 55.68 -9.30
C SER A 959 -7.48 55.54 -8.58
N VAL A 960 -7.86 54.31 -8.19
CA VAL A 960 -9.17 53.99 -7.60
C VAL A 960 -9.06 53.42 -6.18
N ILE A 961 -7.97 52.71 -5.87
CA ILE A 961 -7.70 52.14 -4.54
C ILE A 961 -6.60 52.96 -3.83
N PRO A 962 -6.83 53.46 -2.60
CA PRO A 962 -5.82 54.22 -1.85
C PRO A 962 -4.64 53.33 -1.39
N ALA A 963 -3.48 53.93 -1.13
CA ALA A 963 -2.28 53.20 -0.70
C ALA A 963 -2.35 52.70 0.76
N SER A 964 -3.13 53.36 1.61
CA SER A 964 -3.42 52.93 2.98
C SER A 964 -4.81 53.38 3.43
N LEU A 965 -5.41 52.63 4.35
CA LEU A 965 -6.68 52.93 4.99
C LEU A 965 -6.50 52.87 6.51
N PRO A 966 -6.92 53.91 7.27
CA PRO A 966 -6.79 53.93 8.72
C PRO A 966 -7.67 52.85 9.35
N SER A 967 -7.16 52.18 10.38
CA SER A 967 -7.87 51.12 11.08
C SER A 967 -9.08 51.67 11.88
N PRO A 968 -10.17 50.89 12.03
CA PRO A 968 -11.37 51.32 12.76
C PRO A 968 -11.26 51.12 14.29
N ASP A 969 -10.14 50.57 14.77
CA ASP A 969 -9.89 50.16 16.15
C ASP A 969 -8.42 50.44 16.43
N ALA A 970 -8.12 51.37 17.34
CA ALA A 970 -6.76 51.85 17.63
C ALA A 970 -5.80 50.77 18.16
N SER A 971 -6.30 49.55 18.44
CA SER A 971 -5.49 48.38 18.77
C SER A 971 -4.98 47.60 17.54
N LEU A 972 -5.38 47.97 16.33
CA LEU A 972 -4.99 47.32 15.07
C LEU A 972 -4.13 48.24 14.19
N ALA A 973 -3.24 47.64 13.40
CA ALA A 973 -2.47 48.37 12.40
C ALA A 973 -3.33 48.74 11.18
N ASP A 974 -2.97 49.84 10.52
CA ASP A 974 -3.62 50.32 9.30
C ASP A 974 -3.48 49.33 8.13
N LEU A 975 -4.51 49.27 7.29
CA LEU A 975 -4.51 48.44 6.08
C LEU A 975 -3.60 49.09 5.03
N THR A 976 -2.54 48.41 4.61
CA THR A 976 -1.59 48.92 3.59
C THR A 976 -1.74 48.12 2.29
N ILE A 977 -1.75 48.83 1.15
CA ILE A 977 -2.13 48.26 -0.15
C ILE A 977 -1.00 48.45 -1.16
N ASN A 978 -0.34 47.33 -1.48
CA ASN A 978 0.81 47.24 -2.37
C ASN A 978 0.42 46.62 -3.72
N ALA A 979 1.27 46.80 -4.74
CA ALA A 979 1.15 46.06 -5.99
C ALA A 979 1.81 44.69 -5.88
N CYS A 980 1.19 43.66 -6.44
CA CYS A 980 1.77 42.32 -6.53
C CYS A 980 2.99 42.36 -7.48
N PRO A 981 4.19 41.96 -7.01
CA PRO A 981 5.42 42.08 -7.80
C PRO A 981 5.45 41.14 -9.01
N HIS A 982 4.67 40.05 -8.99
CA HIS A 982 4.70 38.99 -10.00
C HIS A 982 4.10 39.43 -11.35
N SER A 983 4.70 38.99 -12.47
CA SER A 983 4.15 39.18 -13.83
C SER A 983 2.97 38.25 -14.11
N ALA A 984 3.00 37.04 -13.53
CA ALA A 984 1.92 36.08 -13.59
C ALA A 984 1.76 35.34 -12.25
N VAL A 985 0.54 34.88 -11.97
CA VAL A 985 0.21 34.12 -10.77
C VAL A 985 -0.49 32.83 -11.17
N VAL A 986 0.08 31.70 -10.76
CA VAL A 986 -0.46 30.35 -10.99
C VAL A 986 -1.07 29.84 -9.70
N LEU A 987 -2.40 29.65 -9.71
CA LEU A 987 -3.15 29.11 -8.58
C LEU A 987 -3.50 27.64 -8.83
N MET A 988 -3.27 26.78 -7.85
CA MET A 988 -3.59 25.35 -7.94
C MET A 988 -4.43 24.87 -6.76
N CYS A 989 -5.52 24.17 -7.04
CA CYS A 989 -6.36 23.58 -6.01
C CYS A 989 -5.61 22.49 -5.23
N SER A 990 -5.34 22.68 -3.94
CA SER A 990 -4.66 21.70 -3.07
C SER A 990 -5.56 21.05 -2.01
N GLN A 991 -6.77 21.56 -1.79
CA GLN A 991 -7.62 21.22 -0.64
C GLN A 991 -8.01 19.73 -0.59
N LYS A 992 -7.33 18.99 0.27
CA LYS A 992 -7.36 17.53 0.41
C LYS A 992 -8.57 17.07 1.23
N THR A 993 -9.09 17.88 2.15
CA THR A 993 -10.36 17.63 2.85
C THR A 993 -11.57 17.62 1.91
N ARG A 994 -11.48 18.34 0.78
CA ARG A 994 -12.57 18.57 -0.17
C ARG A 994 -12.46 17.66 -1.40
N ASP A 995 -11.29 17.58 -2.05
CA ASP A 995 -10.97 16.54 -3.04
C ASP A 995 -9.55 16.01 -2.82
N ALA A 996 -9.45 14.74 -2.42
CA ALA A 996 -8.16 14.11 -2.13
C ALA A 996 -7.20 14.10 -3.34
N ARG A 997 -7.72 14.10 -4.57
CA ARG A 997 -6.87 14.19 -5.78
C ARG A 997 -6.23 15.56 -5.92
N CYS A 998 -6.94 16.64 -5.62
CA CYS A 998 -6.37 17.99 -5.66
C CYS A 998 -5.15 18.11 -4.72
N GLY A 999 -5.27 17.58 -3.51
CA GLY A 999 -4.15 17.47 -2.55
C GLY A 999 -3.08 16.41 -2.87
N GLN A 1000 -3.23 15.65 -3.95
CA GLN A 1000 -2.18 14.81 -4.53
C GLN A 1000 -1.56 15.46 -5.77
N SER A 1001 -2.35 16.13 -6.63
CA SER A 1001 -1.88 16.74 -7.88
C SER A 1001 -1.11 18.04 -7.67
N ALA A 1002 -1.60 18.95 -6.82
CA ALA A 1002 -1.02 20.29 -6.72
C ALA A 1002 0.47 20.31 -6.31
N PRO A 1003 0.94 19.51 -5.32
CA PRO A 1003 2.37 19.45 -5.00
C PRO A 1003 3.24 18.87 -6.13
N LEU A 1004 2.67 17.98 -6.95
CA LEU A 1004 3.37 17.35 -8.07
C LEU A 1004 3.46 18.29 -9.27
N LEU A 1005 2.38 19.01 -9.58
CA LEU A 1005 2.36 20.07 -10.59
C LEU A 1005 3.28 21.23 -10.21
N ARG A 1006 3.20 21.72 -8.96
CA ARG A 1006 4.12 22.77 -8.46
C ARG A 1006 5.58 22.40 -8.71
N LYS A 1007 5.96 21.15 -8.44
CA LYS A 1007 7.33 20.68 -8.60
C LYS A 1007 7.84 20.65 -10.05
N GLU A 1008 7.01 20.30 -11.04
CA GLU A 1008 7.43 20.37 -12.45
C GLU A 1008 7.35 21.79 -13.00
N LEU A 1009 6.32 22.59 -12.62
CA LEU A 1009 6.29 24.02 -12.96
C LEU A 1009 7.55 24.74 -12.44
N GLU A 1010 7.96 24.46 -11.19
CA GLU A 1010 9.24 24.92 -10.64
C GLU A 1010 10.44 24.46 -11.46
N ARG A 1011 10.48 23.20 -11.90
CA ARG A 1011 11.57 22.66 -12.72
C ARG A 1011 11.70 23.38 -14.05
N HIS A 1012 10.60 23.74 -14.71
CA HIS A 1012 10.62 24.46 -15.99
C HIS A 1012 10.81 25.98 -15.82
N LEU A 1013 10.37 26.58 -14.71
CA LEU A 1013 10.51 28.03 -14.44
C LEU A 1013 11.86 28.44 -13.84
N ARG A 1014 12.56 27.53 -13.13
CA ARG A 1014 13.89 27.81 -12.55
C ARG A 1014 14.99 28.06 -13.60
N PRO A 1015 15.15 27.27 -14.68
CA PRO A 1015 16.13 27.55 -15.73
C PRO A 1015 15.90 28.88 -16.46
N LEU A 1016 14.64 29.33 -16.52
CA LEU A 1016 14.26 30.62 -17.10
C LEU A 1016 14.48 31.81 -16.14
N GLY A 1017 14.88 31.58 -14.88
CA GLY A 1017 14.97 32.63 -13.86
C GLY A 1017 13.63 33.22 -13.42
N LEU A 1018 12.50 32.65 -13.87
CA LEU A 1018 11.16 33.21 -13.68
C LEU A 1018 10.44 32.69 -12.45
N TYR A 1019 10.89 31.61 -11.82
CA TYR A 1019 10.29 31.15 -10.56
C TYR A 1019 10.48 32.19 -9.44
N ARG A 1020 9.42 32.43 -8.67
CA ARG A 1020 9.42 33.19 -7.41
C ARG A 1020 8.90 32.28 -6.31
N ASP A 1021 9.67 32.11 -5.25
CA ASP A 1021 9.23 31.36 -4.07
C ASP A 1021 8.30 32.21 -3.19
N LEU A 1022 7.70 31.62 -2.16
CA LEU A 1022 6.64 32.26 -1.36
C LEU A 1022 7.06 33.58 -0.68
N HIS A 1023 8.34 33.72 -0.36
CA HIS A 1023 8.92 34.92 0.27
C HIS A 1023 9.81 35.74 -0.70
N ASP A 1024 9.75 35.46 -2.00
CA ASP A 1024 10.57 36.12 -3.02
C ASP A 1024 9.83 37.35 -3.59
N GLU A 1025 10.09 38.52 -3.00
CA GLU A 1025 9.48 39.79 -3.37
C GLU A 1025 10.09 40.45 -4.62
N ARG A 1026 11.08 39.82 -5.27
CA ARG A 1026 11.72 40.39 -6.46
C ARG A 1026 10.72 40.60 -7.60
N PRO A 1027 10.71 41.76 -8.27
CA PRO A 1027 9.76 42.06 -9.32
C PRO A 1027 9.80 41.08 -10.49
N GLY A 1028 8.67 40.97 -11.17
CA GLY A 1028 8.45 40.07 -12.30
C GLY A 1028 8.34 38.61 -11.90
N GLY A 1029 8.49 37.72 -12.89
CA GLY A 1029 8.42 36.27 -12.67
C GLY A 1029 7.01 35.74 -12.39
N VAL A 1030 6.97 34.53 -11.81
CA VAL A 1030 5.76 33.71 -11.63
C VAL A 1030 5.64 33.25 -10.19
N GLY A 1031 4.63 33.75 -9.48
CA GLY A 1031 4.24 33.26 -8.16
C GLY A 1031 3.33 32.03 -8.26
N ILE A 1032 3.65 30.96 -7.52
CA ILE A 1032 2.89 29.70 -7.54
C ILE A 1032 2.24 29.45 -6.17
N TYR A 1033 0.90 29.56 -6.11
CA TYR A 1033 0.15 29.42 -4.87
C TYR A 1033 -0.83 28.23 -4.91
N PHE A 1034 -0.93 27.55 -3.78
CA PHE A 1034 -1.98 26.59 -3.48
C PHE A 1034 -3.21 27.30 -2.95
N ILE A 1035 -4.37 26.91 -3.46
CA ILE A 1035 -5.66 27.49 -3.09
C ILE A 1035 -6.68 26.43 -2.70
N SER A 1036 -7.74 26.88 -2.00
CA SER A 1036 -8.90 26.07 -1.67
C SER A 1036 -9.67 25.57 -2.91
N HIS A 1037 -10.70 24.74 -2.70
CA HIS A 1037 -11.34 24.00 -3.79
C HIS A 1037 -12.17 24.85 -4.74
N VAL A 1038 -11.52 25.21 -5.85
CA VAL A 1038 -12.16 25.84 -7.01
C VAL A 1038 -12.90 24.79 -7.85
N GLY A 1039 -14.07 24.36 -7.36
CA GLY A 1039 -15.14 23.66 -8.08
C GLY A 1039 -14.83 22.36 -8.86
N GLY A 1040 -15.89 21.59 -9.13
CA GLY A 1040 -15.80 20.46 -10.07
C GLY A 1040 -14.99 19.28 -9.56
N HIS A 1041 -15.46 18.63 -8.50
CA HIS A 1041 -14.97 17.33 -8.00
C HIS A 1041 -14.88 16.20 -9.05
N LYS A 1042 -15.37 16.37 -10.28
CA LYS A 1042 -15.19 15.38 -11.35
C LYS A 1042 -13.78 15.44 -11.96
N TYR A 1043 -13.24 16.66 -12.07
CA TYR A 1043 -12.16 16.99 -13.03
C TYR A 1043 -10.76 17.09 -12.42
N SER A 1044 -10.64 17.53 -11.15
CA SER A 1044 -9.40 17.71 -10.37
C SER A 1044 -8.24 18.40 -11.13
N ALA A 1045 -7.06 18.51 -10.50
CA ALA A 1045 -5.89 19.19 -11.09
C ALA A 1045 -6.24 20.57 -11.71
N ASN A 1046 -7.08 21.35 -11.01
CA ASN A 1046 -7.46 22.69 -11.43
C ASN A 1046 -6.24 23.61 -11.31
N VAL A 1047 -5.90 24.27 -12.42
CA VAL A 1047 -4.85 25.31 -12.52
C VAL A 1047 -5.50 26.57 -13.07
N MET A 1048 -5.35 27.70 -12.38
CA MET A 1048 -5.79 29.01 -12.87
C MET A 1048 -4.55 29.88 -13.07
N VAL A 1049 -4.32 30.32 -14.30
CA VAL A 1049 -3.17 31.18 -14.66
C VAL A 1049 -3.69 32.60 -14.86
N TYR A 1050 -3.32 33.52 -13.98
CA TYR A 1050 -3.56 34.95 -14.16
C TYR A 1050 -2.30 35.62 -14.73
N ARG A 1051 -2.44 36.39 -15.80
CA ARG A 1051 -1.33 37.10 -16.47
C ARG A 1051 -1.61 38.59 -16.56
N ARG A 1052 -0.60 39.43 -16.31
CA ARG A 1052 -0.56 40.82 -16.77
C ARG A 1052 -0.53 40.86 -18.32
N PRO A 1053 -0.99 41.94 -18.98
CA PRO A 1053 -0.88 42.06 -20.44
C PRO A 1053 0.59 42.03 -20.88
N ASN A 1054 0.91 41.20 -21.88
CA ASN A 1054 2.26 40.91 -22.37
C ASN A 1054 3.29 40.69 -21.24
N ALA A 1055 2.97 39.80 -20.31
CA ALA A 1055 3.67 39.59 -19.03
C ALA A 1055 5.19 39.33 -19.12
N PHE A 1056 5.69 38.87 -20.26
CA PHE A 1056 7.10 38.50 -20.48
C PHE A 1056 7.66 38.99 -21.83
N GLY A 1057 6.96 39.84 -22.57
CA GLY A 1057 7.38 40.33 -23.89
C GLY A 1057 7.21 39.35 -25.06
N LYS A 1058 6.72 38.12 -24.81
CA LYS A 1058 6.76 36.98 -25.75
C LYS A 1058 5.42 36.60 -26.39
N ASP A 1059 4.39 37.44 -26.24
CA ASP A 1059 3.05 37.13 -26.76
C ASP A 1059 3.04 37.08 -28.31
N ASP A 1060 3.98 37.77 -28.98
CA ASP A 1060 4.07 37.93 -30.44
C ASP A 1060 5.27 37.22 -31.12
N GLU A 1061 6.17 36.54 -30.38
CA GLU A 1061 7.39 35.92 -30.94
C GLU A 1061 7.26 34.41 -31.26
N PRO A 1062 7.77 33.91 -32.40
CA PRO A 1062 7.98 32.47 -32.65
C PRO A 1062 9.19 31.92 -31.87
N LEU A 1063 9.23 30.60 -31.60
CA LEU A 1063 10.31 29.95 -30.84
C LEU A 1063 11.46 29.48 -31.78
N PRO A 1064 12.73 29.58 -31.37
CA PRO A 1064 13.86 29.05 -32.16
C PRO A 1064 14.05 27.53 -31.94
N GLU A 1065 14.46 26.83 -33.00
CA GLU A 1065 14.77 25.39 -32.94
C GLU A 1065 16.16 25.11 -32.35
N GLY A 1066 16.19 24.30 -31.28
CA GLY A 1066 17.33 23.48 -30.85
C GLY A 1066 18.61 24.16 -30.33
N VAL A 1067 18.98 23.85 -29.08
CA VAL A 1067 20.35 23.50 -28.59
C VAL A 1067 20.38 23.49 -27.05
N GLU A 1068 21.08 22.52 -26.46
CA GLU A 1068 21.58 22.62 -25.08
C GLU A 1068 22.80 23.56 -25.05
N GLU A 1069 22.69 24.78 -24.53
CA GLU A 1069 23.85 25.43 -23.89
C GLU A 1069 23.45 26.51 -22.88
N ALA A 1070 24.43 26.92 -22.07
CA ALA A 1070 24.22 27.71 -20.86
C ALA A 1070 23.99 29.22 -21.12
N ALA A 1071 23.52 29.89 -20.08
CA ALA A 1071 23.22 31.31 -20.05
C ALA A 1071 24.34 32.22 -20.58
N GLU A 1072 23.97 33.17 -21.43
CA GLU A 1072 24.40 34.57 -21.31
C GLU A 1072 23.48 35.50 -22.13
N ALA A 1073 22.66 36.28 -21.43
CA ALA A 1073 22.10 37.54 -21.94
C ALA A 1073 22.47 38.60 -20.90
N LYS A 1074 23.26 39.58 -21.33
CA LYS A 1074 24.02 40.48 -20.46
C LYS A 1074 23.12 41.46 -19.70
N GLU A 1075 23.62 41.92 -18.56
CA GLU A 1075 23.34 43.29 -18.12
C GLU A 1075 23.83 44.27 -19.20
N GLU A 1076 22.94 44.76 -20.05
CA GLU A 1076 23.17 46.05 -20.72
C GLU A 1076 22.52 47.15 -19.89
N LYS A 1077 23.37 47.90 -19.18
CA LYS A 1077 23.03 49.23 -18.71
C LYS A 1077 22.80 50.11 -19.94
N ASN A 1078 21.55 50.47 -20.20
CA ASN A 1078 21.24 51.80 -20.68
C ASN A 1078 20.26 52.43 -19.70
N GLY A 1079 20.69 53.54 -19.09
CA GLY A 1079 19.82 54.37 -18.27
C GLY A 1079 19.01 55.28 -19.18
N GLU A 1080 17.89 54.76 -19.68
CA GLU A 1080 16.77 55.58 -20.14
C GLU A 1080 15.53 55.18 -19.34
N GLU A 1081 14.67 56.15 -19.07
CA GLU A 1081 13.61 56.05 -18.08
C GLU A 1081 12.63 54.91 -18.42
N GLU A 1082 12.58 53.85 -17.59
CA GLU A 1082 11.44 52.92 -17.61
C GLU A 1082 10.20 53.70 -17.17
N VAL A 1083 9.52 54.28 -18.17
CA VAL A 1083 8.16 54.80 -18.08
C VAL A 1083 7.34 53.78 -17.31
N GLN A 1084 6.82 54.18 -16.14
CA GLN A 1084 5.97 53.33 -15.31
C GLN A 1084 4.77 52.87 -16.14
N LYS A 1085 4.87 51.66 -16.73
CA LYS A 1085 3.74 50.95 -17.34
C LYS A 1085 2.73 50.78 -16.23
N SER A 1086 1.70 51.61 -16.28
CA SER A 1086 0.77 51.80 -15.18
C SER A 1086 0.06 50.48 -14.88
N ASP A 1087 -0.02 50.13 -13.60
CA ASP A 1087 -0.46 48.79 -13.17
C ASP A 1087 -1.96 48.60 -13.44
N VAL A 1088 -2.29 47.93 -14.56
CA VAL A 1088 -3.65 47.59 -14.99
C VAL A 1088 -4.16 46.22 -14.47
N GLY A 1089 -3.37 45.56 -13.63
CA GLY A 1089 -3.63 44.21 -13.13
C GLY A 1089 -3.57 43.11 -14.20
N ALA A 1090 -4.37 42.06 -14.02
CA ALA A 1090 -4.45 40.90 -14.90
C ALA A 1090 -5.26 41.20 -16.16
N ALA A 1091 -4.72 40.92 -17.34
CA ALA A 1091 -5.48 40.93 -18.58
C ALA A 1091 -6.21 39.60 -18.83
N GLN A 1092 -5.58 38.48 -18.49
CA GLN A 1092 -6.11 37.15 -18.77
C GLN A 1092 -6.21 36.31 -17.50
N CYS A 1093 -7.25 35.48 -17.42
CA CYS A 1093 -7.35 34.37 -16.48
C CYS A 1093 -7.73 33.09 -17.23
N ILE A 1094 -6.77 32.16 -17.35
CA ILE A 1094 -6.94 30.89 -18.07
C ILE A 1094 -7.19 29.79 -17.02
N TRP A 1095 -8.38 29.19 -17.01
CA TRP A 1095 -8.73 28.12 -16.09
C TRP A 1095 -8.68 26.75 -16.78
N LEU A 1096 -7.66 25.98 -16.45
CA LEU A 1096 -7.45 24.60 -16.90
C LEU A 1096 -7.84 23.58 -15.82
N ALA A 1097 -8.27 22.39 -16.25
CA ALA A 1097 -8.44 21.21 -15.42
C ALA A 1097 -7.86 19.98 -16.13
N ARG A 1098 -7.75 18.84 -15.42
CA ARG A 1098 -7.13 17.60 -15.93
C ARG A 1098 -5.66 17.73 -16.34
N VAL A 1099 -4.98 18.81 -15.92
CA VAL A 1099 -3.55 19.03 -16.19
C VAL A 1099 -2.73 17.89 -15.59
N ARG A 1100 -1.77 17.35 -16.34
CA ARG A 1100 -0.82 16.32 -15.93
C ARG A 1100 0.58 16.93 -15.79
N PRO A 1101 1.51 16.29 -15.07
CA PRO A 1101 2.90 16.77 -14.99
C PRO A 1101 3.58 16.86 -16.37
N GLU A 1102 3.17 15.99 -17.30
CA GLU A 1102 3.62 15.95 -18.69
C GLU A 1102 3.19 17.18 -19.51
N ASP A 1103 2.11 17.86 -19.09
CA ASP A 1103 1.63 19.12 -19.70
C ASP A 1103 2.37 20.36 -19.17
N CYS A 1104 3.11 20.26 -18.05
CA CYS A 1104 3.68 21.43 -17.36
C CYS A 1104 4.69 22.19 -18.20
N GLU A 1105 5.45 21.50 -19.05
CA GLU A 1105 6.41 22.12 -19.98
C GLU A 1105 5.70 23.07 -20.95
N ASN A 1106 4.71 22.56 -21.68
CA ASN A 1106 3.96 23.34 -22.68
C ASN A 1106 3.05 24.39 -22.02
N LEU A 1107 2.57 24.13 -20.80
CA LEU A 1107 1.86 25.13 -19.99
C LEU A 1107 2.76 26.31 -19.62
N VAL A 1108 4.04 26.08 -19.28
CA VAL A 1108 5.01 27.18 -19.09
C VAL A 1108 5.31 27.87 -20.42
N ARG A 1109 5.76 27.12 -21.44
CA ARG A 1109 6.22 27.64 -22.73
C ARG A 1109 5.17 28.45 -23.49
N TYR A 1110 3.91 28.02 -23.49
CA TYR A 1110 2.86 28.63 -24.30
C TYR A 1110 1.80 29.36 -23.46
N THR A 1111 1.34 28.79 -22.34
CA THR A 1111 0.26 29.38 -21.53
C THR A 1111 0.75 30.46 -20.57
N VAL A 1112 1.86 30.27 -19.85
CA VAL A 1112 2.41 31.29 -18.94
C VAL A 1112 3.16 32.37 -19.72
N LEU A 1113 4.04 31.97 -20.64
CA LEU A 1113 4.85 32.93 -21.39
C LEU A 1113 4.06 33.70 -22.45
N LYS A 1114 3.28 33.03 -23.32
CA LYS A 1114 2.61 33.64 -24.49
C LYS A 1114 1.08 33.82 -24.36
N GLY A 1115 0.44 33.29 -23.30
CA GLY A 1115 -1.03 33.32 -23.15
C GLY A 1115 -1.82 32.38 -24.08
N LYS A 1116 -1.16 31.49 -24.81
CA LYS A 1116 -1.80 30.50 -25.71
C LYS A 1116 -2.23 29.23 -24.97
N VAL A 1117 -3.25 28.53 -25.49
CA VAL A 1117 -3.76 27.27 -24.90
C VAL A 1117 -3.47 26.08 -25.83
N VAL A 1118 -2.81 25.06 -25.29
CA VAL A 1118 -2.28 23.92 -26.06
C VAL A 1118 -3.36 22.89 -26.38
N LYS A 1119 -4.16 22.49 -25.38
CA LYS A 1119 -5.19 21.44 -25.51
C LYS A 1119 -6.57 21.94 -25.08
N PRO A 1120 -7.14 22.98 -25.74
CA PRO A 1120 -8.34 23.65 -25.28
C PRO A 1120 -9.52 22.68 -25.09
N GLU A 1121 -9.80 21.82 -26.08
CA GLU A 1121 -10.90 20.84 -26.05
C GLU A 1121 -10.83 19.86 -24.85
N ARG A 1122 -9.62 19.54 -24.36
CA ARG A 1122 -9.41 18.55 -23.30
C ARG A 1122 -9.30 19.17 -21.90
N GLN A 1123 -8.68 20.35 -21.80
CA GLN A 1123 -8.24 20.95 -20.53
C GLN A 1123 -8.91 22.29 -20.21
N LEU A 1124 -9.33 23.07 -21.20
CA LEU A 1124 -9.88 24.41 -20.96
C LEU A 1124 -11.28 24.29 -20.34
N ARG A 1125 -11.41 24.84 -19.13
CA ARG A 1125 -12.64 24.82 -18.36
C ARG A 1125 -13.40 26.14 -18.45
N GLY A 1126 -12.65 27.24 -18.53
CA GLY A 1126 -13.19 28.58 -18.71
C GLY A 1126 -12.11 29.65 -18.52
N GLY A 1127 -12.53 30.90 -18.39
CA GLY A 1127 -11.65 32.04 -18.21
C GLY A 1127 -12.26 33.35 -18.70
N PHE A 1128 -11.43 34.38 -18.70
CA PHE A 1128 -11.71 35.68 -19.32
C PHE A 1128 -10.45 36.29 -19.94
N ASP A 1129 -10.66 37.16 -20.93
CA ASP A 1129 -9.67 38.06 -21.51
C ASP A 1129 -10.25 39.49 -21.51
N ARG A 1130 -9.72 40.35 -20.62
CA ARG A 1130 -10.11 41.76 -20.48
C ARG A 1130 -9.66 42.64 -21.65
N GLY A 1131 -8.61 42.25 -22.37
CA GLY A 1131 -8.15 42.96 -23.57
C GLY A 1131 -9.09 42.75 -24.75
N ARG A 1132 -9.67 41.55 -24.88
CA ARG A 1132 -10.64 41.18 -25.92
C ARG A 1132 -12.10 41.34 -25.50
N GLY A 1133 -12.38 41.56 -24.21
CA GLY A 1133 -13.74 41.67 -23.68
C GLY A 1133 -14.52 40.34 -23.64
N LEU A 1134 -13.82 39.20 -23.63
CA LEU A 1134 -14.41 37.86 -23.76
C LEU A 1134 -14.40 37.10 -22.44
N MET A 1135 -15.47 36.33 -22.17
CA MET A 1135 -15.53 35.40 -21.02
C MET A 1135 -16.32 34.13 -21.34
N SER A 1136 -16.05 33.08 -20.56
CA SER A 1136 -16.56 31.71 -20.82
C SER A 1136 -17.91 31.34 -20.19
N TRP A 1137 -18.60 32.28 -19.53
CA TRP A 1137 -19.79 32.02 -18.70
C TRP A 1137 -20.85 33.12 -18.86
#